data_AF-A0A1H6DI37-F1
#
_entry.id   AF-A0A1H6DI37-F1
#
_cell.length_a   1.000
_cell.length_b   1.000
_cell.length_c   1.000
_cell.angle_alpha   90.00
_cell.angle_beta   90.00
_cell.angle_gamma   90.00
#
_symmetry.space_group_name_H-M   'P 1'
#
loop_
_entity.id
_entity.type
_entity.pdbx_description
1 polymer ?
#
loop_
_entity_poly.entity_id
_entity_poly.type
_entity_poly.pdbx_seq_one_letter_code
_entity_poly.pdbx_strand_id
1 'polypeptide(L)'
;MRRSIRGMLAAFTGALLLSTGVTVTAGQTAHAEAATSGSGSAAGAKPVLGWSSWSFIRRTPTAQNIEAQAKALKDSGLAKDGFVYANIDDFWYHCPGSQGPDVDQYGRWVTDETAFPPQGSENGIQVVADYVHSLGLKFGLYVTPGISQQAVAQNTAIKGTSYHADDIATTSPENNYNCGGMVGIDYTKPGAQQFTDSWADQFAGWGIDYLKIDGVGTPDIADVRAWSQALQQTGRPIHLELSNSLDINNAAAWKQLSDGWRTGGDIECYCGPNGSSYPLTSWSSITSRFDQVAAWAPYGGSGGYNDYDSLEIGNGTDDGLTPDERRTQMSLWSLAASPLILGTDLTHLDPTDLAMLKNNDVLGVDQDGIDAKRIADGTDSQVFAKTEKNGDAIVGLFNTSSSPREVATTAKAVGIAGARDYALTDLWSHGATESAGRIAADVPPHGVALFRVHPTRQVVAGADPSVTLGLNWAPAASDSTTRTVTAVLTDNGSRPVTDAALALTGPDGATVTTHSPTQARVIAGGHALSATYTVALKPSDDLFPSSAFQATASYRHGSGTTRLAVGDTITVNHAVTAPYKTYSSTTAGFSQSGTRLGIQAQGADLYNPVDEYGTIYQPGAEHDGSTTTVKIDSQANTSVWAKAGIMVRNDITKAGSSAGYVALVETPGNGYLLDWDSDGDGQLDSQSSTGTATYPSWLKLVRDGNTYTGYYSTDDSTWNLVGTATLPTAAATQDVGLTATSHAAGTTGEVDFDDFTTTSS
;
A
#
# COMPACT_ATOMS: atom_id res chain seq x y z
N MET A 1 44.53 -35.68 -50.72
CA MET A 1 43.57 -35.02 -49.79
C MET A 1 44.35 -34.31 -48.69
N ARG A 2 43.84 -33.14 -48.28
CA ARG A 2 44.45 -32.05 -47.50
C ARG A 2 45.05 -32.53 -46.17
N ARG A 3 46.36 -32.37 -45.93
CA ARG A 3 47.14 -31.23 -45.37
C ARG A 3 46.78 -30.82 -43.93
N SER A 4 47.68 -31.19 -43.04
CA SER A 4 47.92 -30.70 -41.68
C SER A 4 49.10 -29.71 -41.66
N ILE A 5 49.33 -29.10 -40.48
CA ILE A 5 50.54 -28.41 -39.97
C ILE A 5 50.45 -26.86 -39.95
N ARG A 6 50.64 -26.30 -38.74
CA ARG A 6 51.33 -25.02 -38.53
C ARG A 6 52.43 -25.22 -37.49
N GLY A 7 53.65 -24.89 -37.90
CA GLY A 7 54.86 -24.83 -37.08
C GLY A 7 55.30 -23.38 -36.81
N MET A 8 56.33 -23.31 -35.97
CA MET A 8 56.93 -22.18 -35.26
C MET A 8 57.80 -21.19 -36.08
N LEU A 9 57.97 -20.00 -35.46
CA LEU A 9 59.16 -19.12 -35.28
C LEU A 9 59.70 -18.15 -36.36
N ALA A 10 59.99 -16.92 -35.86
CA ALA A 10 61.13 -16.00 -36.12
C ALA A 10 61.27 -15.36 -37.53
N ALA A 11 61.86 -14.18 -37.79
CA ALA A 11 62.35 -12.99 -37.06
C ALA A 11 62.79 -11.92 -38.13
N PHE A 12 63.26 -10.75 -37.67
CA PHE A 12 64.09 -9.72 -38.34
C PHE A 12 63.47 -8.55 -39.17
N THR A 13 63.51 -7.38 -38.53
CA THR A 13 64.05 -6.04 -38.93
C THR A 13 64.11 -5.59 -40.41
N GLY A 14 63.57 -4.38 -40.62
CA GLY A 14 64.35 -3.22 -41.08
C GLY A 14 64.26 -2.83 -42.56
N ALA A 15 63.65 -1.68 -42.86
CA ALA A 15 64.35 -0.50 -43.44
C ALA A 15 63.38 0.61 -43.88
N LEU A 16 63.82 1.81 -43.55
CA LEU A 16 63.29 3.16 -43.79
C LEU A 16 63.30 3.55 -45.29
N LEU A 17 62.39 4.44 -45.73
CA LEU A 17 62.69 5.77 -46.35
C LEU A 17 61.52 6.33 -47.22
N LEU A 18 60.89 7.38 -46.66
CA LEU A 18 60.58 8.71 -47.23
C LEU A 18 59.79 8.90 -48.56
N SER A 19 58.60 9.52 -48.37
CA SER A 19 58.05 10.73 -49.05
C SER A 19 57.77 10.69 -50.57
N THR A 20 56.66 11.16 -51.16
CA THR A 20 55.72 12.25 -50.88
C THR A 20 54.40 12.04 -51.66
N GLY A 21 53.27 12.43 -51.07
CA GLY A 21 52.20 13.20 -51.75
C GLY A 21 51.11 12.45 -52.53
N VAL A 22 49.99 12.14 -51.86
CA VAL A 22 48.63 12.21 -52.43
C VAL A 22 47.69 12.73 -51.34
N THR A 23 46.85 13.70 -51.70
CA THR A 23 45.76 14.28 -50.90
C THR A 23 44.80 13.23 -50.36
N VAL A 24 44.60 13.18 -49.04
CA VAL A 24 43.58 12.36 -48.38
C VAL A 24 42.50 13.28 -47.82
N THR A 25 41.27 13.09 -48.31
CA THR A 25 40.04 13.53 -47.66
C THR A 25 39.92 12.81 -46.31
N ALA A 26 39.93 13.55 -45.21
CA ALA A 26 39.74 13.01 -43.88
C ALA A 26 38.28 12.57 -43.70
N GLY A 27 38.04 11.25 -43.79
CA GLY A 27 36.84 10.63 -43.24
C GLY A 27 37.04 10.44 -41.74
N GLN A 28 36.33 11.22 -40.92
CA GLN A 28 36.18 10.96 -39.50
C GLN A 28 35.49 9.61 -39.31
N THR A 29 36.20 8.66 -38.70
CA THR A 29 35.59 7.44 -38.17
C THR A 29 34.99 7.79 -36.82
N ALA A 30 33.66 7.73 -36.74
CA ALA A 30 32.93 7.95 -35.51
C ALA A 30 33.26 6.85 -34.50
N HIS A 31 33.92 7.23 -33.41
CA HIS A 31 33.91 6.45 -32.19
C HIS A 31 32.47 6.46 -31.65
N ALA A 32 31.86 5.28 -31.55
CA ALA A 32 30.61 5.10 -30.84
C ALA A 32 30.87 5.31 -29.34
N GLU A 33 30.59 6.52 -28.87
CA GLU A 33 30.42 6.83 -27.46
C GLU A 33 29.17 6.10 -26.96
N ALA A 34 29.31 5.33 -25.88
CA ALA A 34 28.16 4.78 -25.17
C ALA A 34 27.37 5.95 -24.58
N ALA A 35 26.16 6.16 -25.08
CA ALA A 35 25.24 7.17 -24.56
C ALA A 35 24.92 6.86 -23.09
N THR A 36 25.25 7.78 -22.20
CA THR A 36 24.78 7.82 -20.82
C THR A 36 23.27 8.07 -20.84
N SER A 37 22.48 7.05 -20.55
CA SER A 37 21.02 7.12 -20.45
C SER A 37 20.60 7.57 -19.03
N GLY A 38 20.05 8.79 -18.93
CA GLY A 38 19.53 9.45 -17.73
C GLY A 38 19.61 10.98 -17.90
N SER A 39 18.95 11.78 -17.04
CA SER A 39 18.97 13.27 -17.03
C SER A 39 20.37 13.92 -16.96
N GLY A 40 21.45 13.12 -16.91
CA GLY A 40 22.84 13.57 -16.84
C GLY A 40 23.23 14.17 -15.48
N SER A 41 22.29 14.29 -14.54
CA SER A 41 22.54 14.86 -13.22
C SER A 41 23.12 13.80 -12.28
N ALA A 42 24.05 14.21 -11.40
CA ALA A 42 24.47 13.36 -10.28
C ALA A 42 23.38 13.17 -9.21
N ALA A 43 22.21 13.83 -9.36
CA ALA A 43 21.13 13.84 -8.39
C ALA A 43 20.31 12.53 -8.39
N GLY A 44 20.12 11.89 -9.54
CA GLY A 44 19.41 10.60 -9.68
C GLY A 44 20.28 9.34 -9.53
N ALA A 45 21.46 9.44 -8.90
CA ALA A 45 22.38 8.31 -8.77
C ALA A 45 21.94 7.28 -7.70
N LYS A 46 21.09 7.70 -6.75
CA LYS A 46 20.54 6.89 -5.67
C LYS A 46 19.08 7.31 -5.40
N PRO A 47 18.24 6.43 -4.82
CA PRO A 47 16.92 6.83 -4.35
C PRO A 47 17.04 7.98 -3.36
N VAL A 48 16.11 8.94 -3.46
CA VAL A 48 16.10 10.13 -2.62
C VAL A 48 15.69 9.77 -1.20
N LEU A 49 16.36 10.33 -0.19
CA LEU A 49 15.96 10.26 1.21
C LEU A 49 15.62 11.66 1.70
N GLY A 50 14.41 11.87 2.20
CA GLY A 50 13.95 13.21 2.57
C GLY A 50 12.62 13.25 3.28
N TRP A 51 11.95 14.39 3.19
CA TRP A 51 10.64 14.67 3.77
C TRP A 51 9.82 15.56 2.83
N SER A 52 8.50 15.37 2.79
CA SER A 52 7.56 16.21 2.05
C SER A 52 6.42 16.67 2.96
N SER A 53 5.90 17.87 2.71
CA SER A 53 4.85 18.49 3.52
C SER A 53 3.45 17.93 3.27
N TRP A 54 3.21 17.15 2.20
CA TRP A 54 1.86 16.79 1.77
C TRP A 54 1.07 16.04 2.83
N SER A 55 1.57 14.91 3.33
CA SER A 55 0.77 13.98 4.14
C SER A 55 0.30 14.63 5.45
N PHE A 56 1.20 15.31 6.16
CA PHE A 56 0.91 15.97 7.44
C PHE A 56 0.43 17.43 7.32
N ILE A 57 1.19 18.33 6.70
CA ILE A 57 0.88 19.78 6.66
C ILE A 57 -0.22 20.10 5.65
N ARG A 58 -0.29 19.33 4.55
CA ARG A 58 -1.31 19.45 3.51
C ARG A 58 -1.43 20.87 2.96
N ARG A 59 -2.62 21.46 3.14
CA ARG A 59 -3.10 22.68 2.47
C ARG A 59 -2.64 23.97 3.15
N THR A 60 -1.81 23.88 4.19
CA THR A 60 -1.44 25.04 5.04
C THR A 60 0.07 25.18 5.29
N PRO A 61 0.93 25.00 4.28
CA PRO A 61 2.36 25.22 4.46
C PRO A 61 2.64 26.70 4.70
N THR A 62 3.61 26.99 5.56
CA THR A 62 4.11 28.34 5.86
C THR A 62 5.62 28.27 6.03
N ALA A 63 6.33 29.37 5.84
CA ALA A 63 7.78 29.41 6.08
C ALA A 63 8.13 28.82 7.47
N GLN A 64 7.38 29.24 8.50
CA GLN A 64 7.62 28.78 9.88
C GLN A 64 7.47 27.26 10.05
N ASN A 65 6.41 26.64 9.53
CA ASN A 65 6.21 25.21 9.75
C ASN A 65 7.19 24.37 8.92
N ILE A 66 7.54 24.79 7.70
CA ILE A 66 8.54 24.10 6.88
C ILE A 66 9.93 24.20 7.52
N GLU A 67 10.33 25.37 7.98
CA GLU A 67 11.61 25.57 8.68
C GLU A 67 11.70 24.73 9.97
N ALA A 68 10.57 24.56 10.67
CA ALA A 68 10.51 23.70 11.85
C ALA A 68 10.74 22.21 11.50
N GLN A 69 10.12 21.72 10.42
CA GLN A 69 10.31 20.34 9.94
C GLN A 69 11.75 20.10 9.48
N ALA A 70 12.33 21.02 8.70
CA ALA A 70 13.72 20.94 8.28
C ALA A 70 14.70 20.95 9.48
N LYS A 71 14.42 21.77 10.49
CA LYS A 71 15.19 21.77 11.73
C LYS A 71 15.09 20.44 12.48
N ALA A 72 13.89 19.87 12.59
CA ALA A 72 13.68 18.57 13.22
C ALA A 72 14.39 17.43 12.47
N LEU A 73 14.39 17.46 11.13
CA LEU A 73 15.14 16.53 10.28
C LEU A 73 16.64 16.54 10.60
N LYS A 74 17.22 17.73 10.78
CA LYS A 74 18.62 17.88 11.20
C LYS A 74 18.84 17.39 12.64
N ASP A 75 18.02 17.85 13.58
CA ASP A 75 18.24 17.66 15.02
C ASP A 75 18.04 16.21 15.46
N SER A 76 17.13 15.47 14.80
CA SER A 76 16.95 14.01 14.99
C SER A 76 18.18 13.19 14.57
N GLY A 77 19.05 13.79 13.76
CA GLY A 77 20.24 13.17 13.20
C GLY A 77 19.97 12.38 11.91
N LEU A 78 18.74 12.30 11.41
CA LEU A 78 18.39 11.63 10.16
C LEU A 78 19.18 12.16 8.96
N ALA A 79 19.52 13.45 8.97
CA ALA A 79 20.40 14.05 7.97
C ALA A 79 21.78 13.37 7.86
N LYS A 80 22.29 12.78 8.95
CA LYS A 80 23.56 12.02 8.94
C LYS A 80 23.41 10.63 8.33
N ASP A 81 22.20 10.08 8.38
CA ASP A 81 21.84 8.77 7.81
C ASP A 81 21.39 8.90 6.34
N GLY A 82 21.30 10.13 5.82
CA GLY A 82 21.11 10.42 4.39
C GLY A 82 19.83 11.18 4.03
N PHE A 83 18.90 11.36 4.98
CA PHE A 83 17.67 12.12 4.75
C PHE A 83 17.97 13.62 4.68
N VAL A 84 18.19 14.12 3.47
CA VAL A 84 18.71 15.49 3.26
C VAL A 84 17.74 16.43 2.56
N TYR A 85 16.65 15.93 1.97
CA TYR A 85 15.68 16.79 1.30
C TYR A 85 14.55 17.19 2.25
N ALA A 86 14.22 18.48 2.28
CA ALA A 86 13.02 19.02 2.91
C ALA A 86 12.19 19.72 1.83
N ASN A 87 11.12 19.07 1.38
CA ASN A 87 10.34 19.50 0.24
C ASN A 87 9.03 20.15 0.70
N ILE A 88 8.69 21.30 0.10
CA ILE A 88 7.32 21.83 0.17
C ILE A 88 6.55 21.26 -1.02
N ASP A 89 5.42 20.64 -0.72
CA ASP A 89 4.45 20.19 -1.71
C ASP A 89 3.56 21.37 -2.16
N ASP A 90 2.31 21.12 -2.56
CA ASP A 90 1.36 22.15 -3.02
C ASP A 90 1.12 23.30 -1.99
N PHE A 91 0.47 24.39 -2.42
CA PHE A 91 0.04 25.55 -1.62
C PHE A 91 1.12 26.57 -1.19
N TRP A 92 2.27 26.62 -1.86
CA TRP A 92 3.28 27.67 -1.62
C TRP A 92 2.99 29.03 -2.30
N TYR A 93 1.99 29.06 -3.18
CA TYR A 93 1.68 30.16 -4.10
C TYR A 93 0.28 30.73 -3.87
N HIS A 94 0.00 31.90 -4.44
CA HIS A 94 -1.31 32.54 -4.30
C HIS A 94 -2.37 31.88 -5.22
N CYS A 95 -3.39 31.28 -4.59
CA CYS A 95 -4.47 30.54 -5.24
C CYS A 95 -5.82 31.27 -5.05
N PRO A 96 -6.21 32.16 -5.98
CA PRO A 96 -7.43 32.97 -5.83
C PRO A 96 -8.73 32.25 -6.22
N GLY A 97 -8.67 31.05 -6.80
CA GLY A 97 -9.87 30.29 -7.19
C GLY A 97 -9.66 29.43 -8.44
N SER A 98 -10.77 29.01 -9.06
CA SER A 98 -10.79 28.04 -10.17
C SER A 98 -10.12 28.51 -11.47
N GLN A 99 -9.77 29.78 -11.57
CA GLN A 99 -9.00 30.38 -12.68
C GLN A 99 -7.49 30.07 -12.60
N GLY A 100 -7.05 29.40 -11.55
CA GLY A 100 -5.65 29.02 -11.35
C GLY A 100 -4.81 30.09 -10.65
N PRO A 101 -3.50 29.84 -10.49
CA PRO A 101 -2.59 30.67 -9.70
C PRO A 101 -2.51 32.08 -10.25
N ASP A 102 -2.35 33.06 -9.36
CA ASP A 102 -1.87 34.37 -9.77
C ASP A 102 -0.46 34.27 -10.34
N VAL A 103 -0.17 35.10 -11.32
CA VAL A 103 1.10 35.07 -12.05
C VAL A 103 1.81 36.42 -12.04
N ASP A 104 3.13 36.37 -12.14
CA ASP A 104 3.97 37.53 -12.34
C ASP A 104 3.85 38.05 -13.78
N GLN A 105 4.53 39.16 -14.05
CA GLN A 105 4.57 39.79 -15.38
C GLN A 105 5.09 38.87 -16.51
N TYR A 106 5.65 37.71 -16.16
CA TYR A 106 6.15 36.70 -17.09
C TYR A 106 5.32 35.42 -17.15
N GLY A 107 4.16 35.38 -16.48
CA GLY A 107 3.24 34.24 -16.47
C GLY A 107 3.62 33.12 -15.50
N ARG A 108 4.54 33.38 -14.56
CA ARG A 108 5.00 32.40 -13.55
C ARG A 108 4.27 32.61 -12.23
N TRP A 109 3.97 31.56 -11.46
CA TRP A 109 3.15 31.68 -10.25
C TRP A 109 3.80 32.60 -9.22
N VAL A 110 2.96 33.38 -8.54
CA VAL A 110 3.37 34.27 -7.45
C VAL A 110 3.29 33.53 -6.13
N THR A 111 4.37 33.59 -5.35
CA THR A 111 4.43 33.09 -3.97
C THR A 111 3.35 33.74 -3.10
N ASP A 112 2.71 32.98 -2.21
CA ASP A 112 1.88 33.59 -1.17
C ASP A 112 2.76 34.27 -0.12
N GLU A 113 2.91 35.59 -0.21
CA GLU A 113 3.73 36.38 0.71
C GLU A 113 3.20 36.41 2.16
N THR A 114 1.94 36.01 2.38
CA THR A 114 1.39 35.89 3.74
C THR A 114 1.94 34.64 4.43
N ALA A 115 2.01 33.53 3.69
CA ALA A 115 2.54 32.25 4.18
C ALA A 115 4.09 32.21 4.12
N PHE A 116 4.66 32.84 3.10
CA PHE A 116 6.10 32.86 2.81
C PHE A 116 6.56 34.32 2.62
N PRO A 117 6.79 35.06 3.72
CA PRO A 117 7.14 36.47 3.64
C PRO A 117 8.52 36.69 3.01
N PRO A 118 8.66 37.65 2.07
CA PRO A 118 9.96 37.98 1.48
C PRO A 118 10.89 38.68 2.46
N GLN A 119 12.20 38.60 2.22
CA GLN A 119 13.22 39.33 2.98
C GLN A 119 13.97 40.30 2.07
N GLY A 120 13.62 41.59 2.15
CA GLY A 120 14.19 42.59 1.25
C GLY A 120 13.79 42.33 -0.19
N SER A 121 14.75 41.99 -1.05
CA SER A 121 14.51 41.62 -2.45
C SER A 121 14.42 40.11 -2.68
N GLU A 122 14.68 39.29 -1.67
CA GLU A 122 14.61 37.83 -1.76
C GLU A 122 13.15 37.38 -1.63
N ASN A 123 12.75 36.47 -2.53
CA ASN A 123 11.43 35.85 -2.49
C ASN A 123 11.29 34.96 -1.25
N GLY A 124 10.10 34.86 -0.66
CA GLY A 124 9.89 34.07 0.57
C GLY A 124 10.27 32.58 0.44
N ILE A 125 10.13 31.97 -0.74
CA ILE A 125 10.59 30.60 -0.99
C ILE A 125 12.12 30.51 -0.97
N GLN A 126 12.79 31.51 -1.54
CA GLN A 126 14.25 31.59 -1.47
C GLN A 126 14.73 31.74 -0.02
N VAL A 127 14.05 32.55 0.81
CA VAL A 127 14.38 32.70 2.23
C VAL A 127 14.32 31.35 2.96
N VAL A 128 13.28 30.55 2.71
CA VAL A 128 13.17 29.20 3.29
C VAL A 128 14.26 28.27 2.74
N ALA A 129 14.52 28.31 1.43
CA ALA A 129 15.59 27.50 0.81
C ALA A 129 16.96 27.80 1.44
N ASP A 130 17.30 29.09 1.60
CA ASP A 130 18.55 29.53 2.23
C ASP A 130 18.65 29.07 3.70
N TYR A 131 17.53 29.11 4.44
CA TYR A 131 17.48 28.55 5.80
C TYR A 131 17.73 27.04 5.79
N VAL A 132 17.06 26.28 4.92
CA VAL A 132 17.24 24.82 4.80
C VAL A 132 18.68 24.48 4.40
N HIS A 133 19.30 25.22 3.48
CA HIS A 133 20.71 25.04 3.12
C HIS A 133 21.64 25.37 4.28
N SER A 134 21.33 26.37 5.11
CA SER A 134 22.11 26.70 6.32
C SER A 134 22.14 25.54 7.33
N LEU A 135 21.14 24.66 7.27
CA LEU A 135 21.08 23.44 8.07
C LEU A 135 21.98 22.31 7.53
N GLY A 136 22.46 22.42 6.28
CA GLY A 136 23.17 21.38 5.55
C GLY A 136 22.24 20.43 4.79
N LEU A 137 20.98 20.84 4.60
CA LEU A 137 19.95 20.10 3.88
C LEU A 137 19.79 20.65 2.46
N LYS A 138 18.91 20.03 1.69
CA LYS A 138 18.47 20.39 0.35
C LYS A 138 16.98 20.73 0.37
N PHE A 139 16.56 21.60 -0.54
CA PHE A 139 15.19 22.12 -0.54
C PHE A 139 14.46 21.82 -1.84
N GLY A 140 13.23 21.36 -1.74
CA GLY A 140 12.40 21.00 -2.90
C GLY A 140 11.10 21.77 -3.01
N LEU A 141 10.60 21.88 -4.24
CA LEU A 141 9.37 22.60 -4.58
C LEU A 141 8.46 21.79 -5.50
N TYR A 142 7.22 22.25 -5.62
CA TYR A 142 6.13 21.63 -6.36
C TYR A 142 5.59 22.55 -7.46
N VAL A 143 5.30 21.97 -8.63
CA VAL A 143 4.55 22.61 -9.73
C VAL A 143 3.68 21.58 -10.46
N THR A 144 2.88 22.02 -11.42
CA THR A 144 2.08 21.16 -12.32
C THR A 144 2.38 21.48 -13.79
N PRO A 145 2.05 20.59 -14.74
CA PRO A 145 2.12 20.87 -16.17
C PRO A 145 1.27 22.06 -16.60
N GLY A 146 1.60 22.58 -17.79
CA GLY A 146 0.86 23.65 -18.44
C GLY A 146 1.17 25.06 -17.96
N ILE A 147 0.28 25.98 -18.32
CA ILE A 147 0.33 27.41 -18.03
C ILE A 147 -0.98 27.87 -17.38
N SER A 148 -0.89 28.80 -16.42
CA SER A 148 -2.08 29.34 -15.73
C SER A 148 -3.01 30.07 -16.72
N GLN A 149 -4.31 29.83 -16.61
CA GLN A 149 -5.32 30.59 -17.35
C GLN A 149 -5.24 32.10 -17.06
N GLN A 150 -4.73 32.49 -15.89
CA GLN A 150 -4.48 33.89 -15.60
C GLN A 150 -3.35 34.49 -16.43
N ALA A 151 -2.28 33.74 -16.70
CA ALA A 151 -1.22 34.18 -17.62
C ALA A 151 -1.77 34.41 -19.03
N VAL A 152 -2.62 33.50 -19.50
CA VAL A 152 -3.30 33.59 -20.80
C VAL A 152 -4.24 34.80 -20.83
N ALA A 153 -5.10 34.96 -19.82
CA ALA A 153 -6.07 36.05 -19.75
C ALA A 153 -5.42 37.44 -19.66
N GLN A 154 -4.30 37.55 -18.93
CA GLN A 154 -3.49 38.76 -18.84
C GLN A 154 -2.55 38.94 -20.04
N ASN A 155 -2.44 37.90 -20.88
CA ASN A 155 -1.51 37.76 -21.98
C ASN A 155 -0.07 38.20 -21.59
N THR A 156 0.42 37.66 -20.49
CA THR A 156 1.74 38.01 -19.93
C THR A 156 2.86 37.71 -20.93
N ALA A 157 3.91 38.53 -20.94
CA ALA A 157 5.06 38.32 -21.83
C ALA A 157 5.85 37.07 -21.41
N ILE A 158 6.43 36.33 -22.36
CA ILE A 158 7.36 35.25 -22.05
C ILE A 158 8.76 35.85 -21.90
N LYS A 159 9.35 35.72 -20.71
CA LYS A 159 10.64 36.33 -20.36
C LYS A 159 11.71 36.04 -21.42
N GLY A 160 12.39 37.10 -21.86
CA GLY A 160 13.49 36.98 -22.84
C GLY A 160 13.05 36.80 -24.30
N THR A 161 11.74 36.88 -24.59
CA THR A 161 11.19 36.71 -25.95
C THR A 161 10.26 37.86 -26.33
N SER A 162 9.78 37.85 -27.58
CA SER A 162 8.69 38.72 -28.05
C SER A 162 7.30 38.06 -27.96
N TYR A 163 7.22 36.81 -27.49
CA TYR A 163 5.99 36.03 -27.40
C TYR A 163 5.30 36.24 -26.06
N HIS A 164 4.03 35.86 -25.97
CA HIS A 164 3.18 35.99 -24.80
C HIS A 164 2.48 34.66 -24.50
N ALA A 165 1.86 34.56 -23.32
CA ALA A 165 1.19 33.33 -22.87
C ALA A 165 0.17 32.78 -23.89
N ASP A 166 -0.63 33.65 -24.54
CA ASP A 166 -1.64 33.23 -25.53
C ASP A 166 -1.01 32.68 -26.83
N ASP A 167 0.26 32.98 -27.12
CA ASP A 167 0.95 32.46 -28.31
C ASP A 167 1.31 30.97 -28.18
N ILE A 168 1.42 30.47 -26.95
CA ILE A 168 1.89 29.11 -26.63
C ILE A 168 0.81 28.25 -25.96
N ALA A 169 -0.23 28.85 -25.39
CA ALA A 169 -1.27 28.12 -24.68
C ALA A 169 -2.17 27.32 -25.65
N THR A 170 -2.58 26.14 -25.20
CA THR A 170 -3.62 25.35 -25.84
C THR A 170 -4.98 25.68 -25.22
N THR A 171 -6.06 25.18 -25.83
CA THR A 171 -7.40 25.24 -25.24
C THR A 171 -7.73 24.05 -24.35
N SER A 172 -6.82 23.08 -24.25
CA SER A 172 -7.03 21.86 -23.47
C SER A 172 -6.76 22.15 -21.99
N PRO A 173 -7.71 21.82 -21.09
CA PRO A 173 -7.46 21.93 -19.65
C PRO A 173 -6.44 20.87 -19.21
N GLU A 174 -5.65 21.19 -18.19
CA GLU A 174 -4.80 20.22 -17.51
C GLU A 174 -5.50 19.58 -16.31
N ASN A 175 -5.19 18.31 -16.06
CA ASN A 175 -5.69 17.56 -14.90
C ASN A 175 -4.80 17.83 -13.69
N ASN A 176 -4.99 18.97 -13.04
CA ASN A 176 -4.18 19.39 -11.90
C ASN A 176 -4.99 19.36 -10.59
N TYR A 177 -4.42 18.73 -9.57
CA TYR A 177 -5.05 18.52 -8.26
C TYR A 177 -4.89 19.73 -7.30
N ASN A 178 -4.20 20.75 -7.78
CA ASN A 178 -3.87 21.96 -7.05
C ASN A 178 -5.04 22.97 -7.06
N CYS A 179 -4.75 24.25 -7.26
CA CYS A 179 -5.76 25.30 -7.50
C CYS A 179 -6.60 25.14 -8.79
N GLY A 180 -6.23 24.21 -9.68
CA GLY A 180 -6.83 24.07 -11.00
C GLY A 180 -6.50 25.23 -11.94
N GLY A 181 -7.31 25.45 -12.97
CA GLY A 181 -7.19 26.62 -13.86
C GLY A 181 -5.91 26.67 -14.68
N MET A 182 -5.37 25.52 -15.04
CA MET A 182 -4.19 25.37 -15.91
C MET A 182 -4.64 24.84 -17.28
N VAL A 183 -3.93 25.25 -18.33
CA VAL A 183 -4.13 24.77 -19.70
C VAL A 183 -2.80 24.31 -20.29
N GLY A 184 -2.85 23.38 -21.25
CA GLY A 184 -1.63 22.81 -21.83
C GLY A 184 -0.82 23.82 -22.63
N ILE A 185 0.46 23.51 -22.84
CA ILE A 185 1.40 24.31 -23.64
C ILE A 185 1.68 23.59 -24.98
N ASP A 186 1.54 24.30 -26.10
CA ASP A 186 1.96 23.80 -27.41
C ASP A 186 3.47 24.03 -27.61
N TYR A 187 4.27 23.02 -27.23
CA TYR A 187 5.74 23.06 -27.39
C TYR A 187 6.23 23.08 -28.85
N THR A 188 5.34 23.06 -29.85
CA THR A 188 5.71 23.35 -31.24
C THR A 188 5.81 24.86 -31.53
N LYS A 189 5.29 25.70 -30.63
CA LYS A 189 5.29 27.17 -30.77
C LYS A 189 6.62 27.77 -30.29
N PRO A 190 7.12 28.80 -30.98
CA PRO A 190 8.25 29.56 -30.46
C PRO A 190 7.84 30.29 -29.17
N GLY A 191 8.75 30.33 -28.19
CA GLY A 191 8.46 30.87 -26.85
C GLY A 191 8.10 29.80 -25.82
N ALA A 192 7.58 28.62 -26.23
CA ALA A 192 7.11 27.60 -25.28
C ALA A 192 8.25 27.05 -24.40
N GLN A 193 9.37 26.65 -25.00
CA GLN A 193 10.55 26.21 -24.22
C GLN A 193 11.10 27.34 -23.35
N GLN A 194 11.14 28.59 -23.85
CA GLN A 194 11.64 29.73 -23.09
C GLN A 194 10.77 30.06 -21.87
N PHE A 195 9.48 29.77 -21.92
CA PHE A 195 8.60 29.89 -20.76
C PHE A 195 9.04 28.92 -19.66
N THR A 196 9.24 27.64 -19.99
CA THR A 196 9.74 26.62 -19.04
C THR A 196 11.17 26.92 -18.58
N ASP A 197 12.06 27.38 -19.47
CA ASP A 197 13.42 27.82 -19.11
C ASP A 197 13.39 28.95 -18.08
N SER A 198 12.45 29.90 -18.22
CA SER A 198 12.33 31.04 -17.31
C SER A 198 11.86 30.66 -15.90
N TRP A 199 11.14 29.55 -15.77
CA TRP A 199 10.79 28.93 -14.50
C TRP A 199 11.98 28.20 -13.89
N ALA A 200 12.66 27.36 -14.67
CA ALA A 200 13.84 26.63 -14.20
C ALA A 200 14.95 27.59 -13.73
N ASP A 201 15.19 28.69 -14.46
CA ASP A 201 16.13 29.74 -14.05
C ASP A 201 15.74 30.40 -12.71
N GLN A 202 14.45 30.61 -12.48
CA GLN A 202 13.95 31.17 -11.22
C GLN A 202 14.19 30.22 -10.06
N PHE A 203 13.84 28.95 -10.23
CA PHE A 203 14.02 27.92 -9.22
C PHE A 203 15.51 27.67 -8.93
N ALA A 204 16.36 27.64 -9.96
CA ALA A 204 17.80 27.57 -9.76
C ALA A 204 18.35 28.80 -9.03
N GLY A 205 17.83 30.00 -9.34
CA GLY A 205 18.15 31.24 -8.66
C GLY A 205 17.70 31.28 -7.20
N TRP A 206 16.59 30.63 -6.86
CA TRP A 206 16.12 30.45 -5.48
C TRP A 206 16.83 29.31 -4.73
N GLY A 207 17.71 28.57 -5.40
CA GLY A 207 18.45 27.48 -4.78
C GLY A 207 17.67 26.16 -4.66
N ILE A 208 16.60 25.95 -5.44
CA ILE A 208 15.86 24.69 -5.43
C ILE A 208 16.78 23.52 -5.85
N ASP A 209 16.69 22.38 -5.16
CA ASP A 209 17.48 21.16 -5.39
C ASP A 209 16.63 19.97 -5.87
N TYR A 210 15.31 20.09 -5.76
CA TYR A 210 14.34 19.05 -6.08
C TYR A 210 13.06 19.71 -6.61
N LEU A 211 12.52 19.20 -7.71
CA LEU A 211 11.26 19.68 -8.28
C LEU A 211 10.33 18.50 -8.51
N LYS A 212 9.18 18.51 -7.85
CA LYS A 212 8.04 17.62 -8.14
C LYS A 212 7.14 18.30 -9.17
N ILE A 213 6.84 17.60 -10.25
CA ILE A 213 5.81 17.97 -11.22
C ILE A 213 4.63 17.01 -11.03
N ASP A 214 3.49 17.53 -10.58
CA ASP A 214 2.31 16.73 -10.26
C ASP A 214 1.19 16.88 -11.28
N GLY A 215 0.28 15.90 -11.35
CA GLY A 215 -0.76 15.84 -12.38
C GLY A 215 -0.27 15.36 -13.75
N VAL A 216 0.94 14.81 -13.83
CA VAL A 216 1.54 14.32 -15.08
C VAL A 216 0.80 13.09 -15.59
N GLY A 217 0.39 13.13 -16.86
CA GLY A 217 -0.15 12.00 -17.61
C GLY A 217 0.56 11.78 -18.94
N THR A 218 0.05 10.82 -19.74
CA THR A 218 0.57 10.52 -21.09
C THR A 218 0.61 11.74 -22.03
N PRO A 219 -0.36 12.67 -22.02
CA PRO A 219 -0.30 13.89 -22.83
C PRO A 219 0.89 14.81 -22.49
N ASP A 220 1.37 14.77 -21.23
CA ASP A 220 2.35 15.70 -20.66
C ASP A 220 3.81 15.31 -20.94
N ILE A 221 4.06 14.30 -21.78
CA ILE A 221 5.45 13.92 -22.15
C ILE A 221 6.21 15.11 -22.76
N ALA A 222 5.52 16.03 -23.44
CA ALA A 222 6.13 17.24 -23.97
C ALA A 222 6.55 18.21 -22.86
N ASP A 223 5.68 18.45 -21.86
CA ASP A 223 5.97 19.24 -20.67
C ASP A 223 7.16 18.68 -19.89
N VAL A 224 7.14 17.39 -19.59
CA VAL A 224 8.22 16.72 -18.87
C VAL A 224 9.54 16.83 -19.63
N ARG A 225 9.52 16.72 -20.96
CA ARG A 225 10.72 16.92 -21.79
C ARG A 225 11.23 18.36 -21.71
N ALA A 226 10.34 19.34 -21.76
CA ALA A 226 10.71 20.74 -21.67
C ALA A 226 11.31 21.08 -20.30
N TRP A 227 10.71 20.58 -19.22
CA TRP A 227 11.24 20.70 -17.85
C TRP A 227 12.59 20.02 -17.69
N SER A 228 12.76 18.79 -18.19
CA SER A 228 14.03 18.08 -18.17
C SER A 228 15.16 18.89 -18.82
N GLN A 229 14.90 19.48 -20.00
CA GLN A 229 15.84 20.35 -20.72
C GLN A 229 16.08 21.67 -19.98
N ALA A 230 15.02 22.29 -19.48
CA ALA A 230 15.07 23.56 -18.77
C ALA A 230 15.87 23.45 -17.46
N LEU A 231 15.73 22.36 -16.72
CA LEU A 231 16.51 22.12 -15.49
C LEU A 231 17.99 21.88 -15.82
N GLN A 232 18.28 21.09 -16.86
CA GLN A 232 19.67 20.86 -17.31
C GLN A 232 20.37 22.15 -17.73
N GLN A 233 19.67 23.07 -18.43
CA GLN A 233 20.31 24.30 -18.91
C GLN A 233 20.74 25.24 -17.78
N THR A 234 20.06 25.20 -16.62
CA THR A 234 20.41 26.05 -15.46
C THR A 234 21.84 25.82 -14.95
N GLY A 235 22.40 24.63 -15.20
CA GLY A 235 23.67 24.18 -14.65
C GLY A 235 23.62 23.85 -13.15
N ARG A 236 22.48 24.02 -12.47
CA ARG A 236 22.26 23.57 -11.09
C ARG A 236 21.72 22.14 -11.10
N PRO A 237 22.29 21.20 -10.31
CA PRO A 237 21.69 19.88 -10.15
C PRO A 237 20.36 19.98 -9.41
N ILE A 238 19.25 19.75 -10.11
CA ILE A 238 17.89 19.70 -9.55
C ILE A 238 17.32 18.31 -9.86
N HIS A 239 16.91 17.56 -8.84
CA HIS A 239 16.23 16.27 -9.00
C HIS A 239 14.82 16.51 -9.57
N LEU A 240 14.46 15.82 -10.65
CA LEU A 240 13.14 15.91 -11.25
C LEU A 240 12.29 14.69 -10.89
N GLU A 241 11.24 14.90 -10.11
CA GLU A 241 10.25 13.88 -9.72
C GLU A 241 8.91 14.10 -10.43
N LEU A 242 8.31 13.03 -10.95
CA LEU A 242 6.99 13.07 -11.59
C LEU A 242 5.91 12.44 -10.69
N SER A 243 4.72 13.04 -10.70
CA SER A 243 3.56 12.61 -9.91
C SER A 243 2.29 12.86 -10.75
N ASN A 244 1.16 12.17 -10.59
CA ASN A 244 0.79 11.27 -9.50
C ASN A 244 0.80 9.80 -9.91
N SER A 245 -0.05 9.37 -10.84
CA SER A 245 -0.15 7.94 -11.23
C SER A 245 0.29 7.73 -12.67
N LEU A 246 1.61 7.63 -12.89
CA LEU A 246 2.16 7.56 -14.24
C LEU A 246 1.76 6.27 -14.98
N ASP A 247 1.51 6.37 -16.28
CA ASP A 247 1.22 5.21 -17.12
C ASP A 247 2.49 4.38 -17.35
N ILE A 248 2.47 3.12 -16.92
CA ILE A 248 3.57 2.16 -17.05
C ILE A 248 3.99 1.91 -18.51
N ASN A 249 3.07 2.09 -19.47
CA ASN A 249 3.39 1.97 -20.90
C ASN A 249 4.39 3.04 -21.36
N ASN A 250 4.52 4.14 -20.62
CA ASN A 250 5.45 5.22 -20.89
C ASN A 250 6.70 5.21 -19.99
N ALA A 251 6.92 4.15 -19.21
CA ALA A 251 8.05 4.05 -18.27
C ALA A 251 9.43 4.33 -18.91
N ALA A 252 9.63 3.95 -20.17
CA ALA A 252 10.87 4.27 -20.89
C ALA A 252 11.05 5.79 -21.10
N ALA A 253 9.97 6.53 -21.34
CA ALA A 253 10.00 7.98 -21.46
C ALA A 253 10.22 8.65 -20.09
N TRP A 254 9.54 8.18 -19.04
CA TRP A 254 9.72 8.68 -17.67
C TRP A 254 11.18 8.55 -17.23
N LYS A 255 11.76 7.36 -17.40
CA LYS A 255 13.18 7.11 -17.09
C LYS A 255 14.15 7.95 -17.92
N GLN A 256 13.80 8.27 -19.16
CA GLN A 256 14.66 9.10 -20.00
C GLN A 256 14.64 10.57 -19.54
N LEU A 257 13.51 11.05 -19.02
CA LEU A 257 13.27 12.48 -18.84
C LEU A 257 13.33 12.94 -17.38
N SER A 258 13.26 12.04 -16.40
CA SER A 258 13.18 12.35 -14.96
C SER A 258 14.11 11.47 -14.13
N ASP A 259 14.26 11.83 -12.85
CA ASP A 259 15.06 11.09 -11.87
C ASP A 259 14.21 10.13 -11.01
N GLY A 260 12.89 10.35 -10.96
CA GLY A 260 11.90 9.47 -10.33
C GLY A 260 10.48 9.74 -10.84
N TRP A 261 9.59 8.75 -10.68
CA TRP A 261 8.18 8.86 -11.04
C TRP A 261 7.29 8.03 -10.14
N ARG A 262 6.17 8.61 -9.72
CA ARG A 262 5.17 7.95 -8.90
C ARG A 262 4.33 6.94 -9.69
N THR A 263 4.22 5.73 -9.15
CA THR A 263 3.64 4.58 -9.86
C THR A 263 2.15 4.37 -9.65
N GLY A 264 1.59 5.02 -8.63
CA GLY A 264 0.23 4.83 -8.14
C GLY A 264 -0.36 6.14 -7.65
N GLY A 265 -1.57 6.10 -7.07
CA GLY A 265 -2.16 7.28 -6.44
C GLY A 265 -1.43 7.66 -5.14
N ASP A 266 -2.01 8.61 -4.44
CA ASP A 266 -1.59 8.99 -3.10
C ASP A 266 -1.59 7.79 -2.13
N ILE A 267 -0.61 7.74 -1.21
CA ILE A 267 -0.58 6.72 -0.14
C ILE A 267 -1.54 7.08 1.00
N GLU A 268 -1.94 8.34 1.12
CA GLU A 268 -2.82 8.80 2.19
C GLU A 268 -4.22 8.18 2.11
N CYS A 269 -4.83 7.88 3.27
CA CYS A 269 -6.16 7.28 3.28
C CYS A 269 -7.32 8.27 3.08
N TYR A 270 -7.07 9.57 3.23
CA TYR A 270 -8.11 10.63 3.18
C TYR A 270 -9.36 10.34 4.04
N CYS A 271 -9.12 9.58 5.09
CA CYS A 271 -10.05 8.86 5.93
C CYS A 271 -10.77 9.76 6.96
N GLY A 272 -10.24 10.96 7.23
CA GLY A 272 -10.93 11.94 8.07
C GLY A 272 -11.71 13.01 7.27
N PRO A 273 -12.60 13.78 7.94
CA PRO A 273 -13.38 14.84 7.29
C PRO A 273 -12.50 15.83 6.51
N ASN A 274 -12.86 16.11 5.26
CA ASN A 274 -12.10 16.94 4.32
C ASN A 274 -10.67 16.44 4.01
N GLY A 275 -10.41 15.14 4.20
CA GLY A 275 -9.07 14.58 4.12
C GLY A 275 -8.18 15.10 5.25
N SER A 276 -8.54 14.79 6.50
CA SER A 276 -7.72 15.06 7.70
C SER A 276 -6.26 14.61 7.54
N SER A 277 -5.34 15.29 8.22
CA SER A 277 -3.93 14.87 8.33
C SER A 277 -3.74 13.57 9.12
N TYR A 278 -4.72 13.16 9.92
CA TYR A 278 -4.66 11.90 10.67
C TYR A 278 -5.97 11.09 10.55
N PRO A 279 -5.91 9.74 10.45
CA PRO A 279 -4.68 8.99 10.20
C PRO A 279 -4.07 9.34 8.82
N LEU A 280 -2.73 9.30 8.71
CA LEU A 280 -2.06 9.68 7.46
C LEU A 280 -2.39 8.68 6.35
N THR A 281 -2.22 7.39 6.64
CA THR A 281 -2.44 6.28 5.73
C THR A 281 -3.20 5.14 6.41
N SER A 282 -3.35 4.02 5.71
CA SER A 282 -3.97 2.81 6.22
C SER A 282 -3.28 1.57 5.65
N TRP A 283 -3.47 0.43 6.30
CA TRP A 283 -2.96 -0.84 5.80
C TRP A 283 -3.43 -1.16 4.36
N SER A 284 -4.65 -0.78 3.99
CA SER A 284 -5.16 -0.97 2.62
C SER A 284 -4.37 -0.17 1.58
N SER A 285 -3.91 1.04 1.93
CA SER A 285 -3.03 1.82 1.06
C SER A 285 -1.69 1.11 0.86
N ILE A 286 -1.10 0.57 1.93
CA ILE A 286 0.17 -0.18 1.86
C ILE A 286 0.02 -1.48 1.06
N THR A 287 -1.01 -2.28 1.31
CA THR A 287 -1.21 -3.56 0.60
C THR A 287 -1.40 -3.36 -0.90
N SER A 288 -2.04 -2.27 -1.31
CA SER A 288 -2.21 -1.93 -2.73
C SER A 288 -0.89 -1.72 -3.50
N ARG A 289 0.24 -1.50 -2.80
CA ARG A 289 1.55 -1.28 -3.42
C ARG A 289 2.30 -2.56 -3.73
N PHE A 290 1.95 -3.71 -3.16
CA PHE A 290 2.65 -4.97 -3.44
C PHE A 290 2.62 -5.37 -4.92
N ASP A 291 1.44 -5.29 -5.56
CA ASP A 291 1.30 -5.56 -6.99
C ASP A 291 1.96 -4.50 -7.86
N GLN A 292 1.92 -3.24 -7.43
CA GLN A 292 2.60 -2.14 -8.12
C GLN A 292 4.11 -2.33 -8.09
N VAL A 293 4.69 -2.68 -6.94
CA VAL A 293 6.12 -2.98 -6.81
C VAL A 293 6.52 -4.10 -7.75
N ALA A 294 5.76 -5.19 -7.79
CA ALA A 294 6.03 -6.30 -8.69
C ALA A 294 5.96 -5.90 -10.18
N ALA A 295 4.97 -5.08 -10.56
CA ALA A 295 4.77 -4.65 -11.94
C ALA A 295 5.85 -3.66 -12.41
N TRP A 296 6.27 -2.74 -11.54
CA TRP A 296 7.18 -1.65 -11.87
C TRP A 296 8.67 -1.99 -11.70
N ALA A 297 9.01 -3.05 -10.96
CA ALA A 297 10.39 -3.49 -10.74
C ALA A 297 11.29 -3.56 -12.00
N PRO A 298 10.81 -3.92 -13.22
CA PRO A 298 11.65 -3.92 -14.42
C PRO A 298 12.09 -2.53 -14.91
N TYR A 299 11.47 -1.45 -14.42
CA TYR A 299 11.65 -0.09 -14.94
C TYR A 299 12.49 0.81 -14.03
N GLY A 300 12.58 0.50 -12.74
CA GLY A 300 13.37 1.24 -11.75
C GLY A 300 14.88 1.01 -11.84
N GLY A 301 15.60 1.60 -10.89
CA GLY A 301 17.05 1.46 -10.69
C GLY A 301 17.88 2.63 -11.21
N SER A 302 19.19 2.43 -11.34
CA SER A 302 20.14 3.50 -11.71
C SER A 302 19.65 4.35 -12.90
N GLY A 303 19.56 5.66 -12.67
CA GLY A 303 19.11 6.65 -13.66
C GLY A 303 17.60 6.92 -13.65
N GLY A 304 16.83 6.35 -12.72
CA GLY A 304 15.42 6.65 -12.53
C GLY A 304 14.71 5.64 -11.63
N TYR A 305 14.09 6.10 -10.54
CA TYR A 305 13.49 5.23 -9.52
C TYR A 305 11.96 5.24 -9.55
N ASN A 306 11.37 4.09 -9.19
CA ASN A 306 9.93 3.97 -8.99
C ASN A 306 9.57 4.59 -7.62
N ASP A 307 8.69 5.59 -7.61
CA ASP A 307 8.16 6.21 -6.40
C ASP A 307 6.81 5.57 -6.02
N TYR A 308 6.77 4.90 -4.86
CA TYR A 308 5.53 4.31 -4.34
C TYR A 308 4.79 5.26 -3.38
N ASP A 309 5.20 6.54 -3.40
CA ASP A 309 4.77 7.66 -2.58
C ASP A 309 5.32 7.62 -1.14
N SER A 310 4.95 8.59 -0.33
CA SER A 310 5.55 8.88 0.98
C SER A 310 5.62 7.67 1.93
N LEU A 311 6.67 7.68 2.75
CA LEU A 311 6.92 6.73 3.83
C LEU A 311 6.31 7.28 5.12
N GLU A 312 5.27 6.62 5.63
CA GLU A 312 4.55 7.03 6.84
C GLU A 312 5.08 6.25 8.04
N ILE A 313 6.19 6.74 8.60
CA ILE A 313 6.76 6.24 9.85
C ILE A 313 6.99 7.42 10.78
N GLY A 314 6.17 7.51 11.82
CA GLY A 314 6.26 8.56 12.82
C GLY A 314 4.95 8.78 13.56
N ASN A 315 5.00 9.56 14.63
CA ASN A 315 3.85 10.06 15.39
C ASN A 315 2.99 8.99 16.07
N GLY A 316 3.54 7.83 16.44
CA GLY A 316 2.74 6.79 17.09
C GLY A 316 1.53 6.42 16.24
N THR A 317 0.36 6.15 16.85
CA THR A 317 -0.83 5.68 16.11
C THR A 317 -1.43 6.68 15.12
N ASP A 318 -0.94 7.92 15.09
CA ASP A 318 -1.49 8.97 14.23
C ASP A 318 -1.21 8.71 12.74
N ASP A 319 -0.19 7.93 12.38
CA ASP A 319 0.04 7.56 10.97
C ASP A 319 -1.00 6.56 10.42
N GLY A 320 -1.72 5.85 11.29
CA GLY A 320 -2.69 4.83 10.93
C GLY A 320 -2.09 3.44 10.72
N LEU A 321 -0.82 3.22 11.06
CA LEU A 321 -0.12 1.94 10.93
C LEU A 321 0.35 1.41 12.28
N THR A 322 0.33 0.09 12.44
CA THR A 322 1.00 -0.61 13.54
C THR A 322 2.52 -0.61 13.33
N PRO A 323 3.34 -0.84 14.39
CA PRO A 323 4.79 -0.95 14.25
C PRO A 323 5.25 -2.02 13.24
N ASP A 324 4.52 -3.12 13.10
CA ASP A 324 4.85 -4.17 12.12
C ASP A 324 4.50 -3.75 10.69
N GLU A 325 3.38 -3.03 10.50
CA GLU A 325 2.99 -2.46 9.20
C GLU A 325 3.98 -1.39 8.72
N ARG A 326 4.51 -0.55 9.61
CA ARG A 326 5.60 0.42 9.31
C ARG A 326 6.85 -0.28 8.81
N ARG A 327 7.27 -1.35 9.50
CA ARG A 327 8.41 -2.17 9.07
C ARG A 327 8.14 -2.80 7.70
N THR A 328 6.91 -3.24 7.45
CA THR A 328 6.49 -3.76 6.15
C THR A 328 6.61 -2.69 5.07
N GLN A 329 6.08 -1.48 5.27
CA GLN A 329 6.19 -0.39 4.31
C GLN A 329 7.66 -0.07 4.00
N MET A 330 8.47 0.21 5.02
CA MET A 330 9.89 0.53 4.82
C MET A 330 10.66 -0.60 4.14
N SER A 331 10.40 -1.86 4.51
CA SER A 331 11.08 -3.00 3.88
C SER A 331 10.68 -3.17 2.41
N LEU A 332 9.41 -2.98 2.08
CA LEU A 332 8.92 -3.09 0.71
C LEU A 332 9.48 -1.95 -0.16
N TRP A 333 9.47 -0.71 0.32
CA TRP A 333 10.03 0.44 -0.40
C TRP A 333 11.54 0.28 -0.59
N SER A 334 12.25 -0.17 0.44
CA SER A 334 13.70 -0.40 0.37
C SER A 334 14.06 -1.53 -0.60
N LEU A 335 13.28 -2.61 -0.62
CA LEU A 335 13.44 -3.67 -1.61
C LEU A 335 13.16 -3.18 -3.03
N ALA A 336 12.27 -2.21 -3.19
CA ALA A 336 11.93 -1.60 -4.47
C ALA A 336 12.84 -0.41 -4.86
N ALA A 337 13.84 -0.07 -4.04
CA ALA A 337 14.72 1.08 -4.24
C ALA A 337 13.94 2.39 -4.49
N SER A 338 12.86 2.58 -3.74
CA SER A 338 11.97 3.73 -3.87
C SER A 338 12.53 4.94 -3.11
N PRO A 339 12.31 6.19 -3.58
CA PRO A 339 12.52 7.36 -2.74
C PRO A 339 11.87 7.18 -1.35
N LEU A 340 12.65 7.30 -0.28
CA LEU A 340 12.14 7.31 1.09
C LEU A 340 11.90 8.76 1.50
N ILE A 341 10.78 9.30 1.05
CA ILE A 341 10.30 10.64 1.41
C ILE A 341 9.32 10.50 2.57
N LEU A 342 9.70 10.99 3.75
CA LEU A 342 8.85 10.96 4.93
C LEU A 342 7.65 11.92 4.78
N GLY A 343 6.44 11.46 5.09
CA GLY A 343 5.22 12.30 5.13
C GLY A 343 4.84 12.80 6.52
N THR A 344 5.46 12.23 7.56
CA THR A 344 5.11 12.42 8.97
C THR A 344 5.49 13.80 9.55
N ASP A 345 5.03 14.09 10.77
CA ASP A 345 5.47 15.26 11.56
C ASP A 345 6.81 14.99 12.25
N LEU A 346 7.89 15.51 11.69
CA LEU A 346 9.24 15.29 12.24
C LEU A 346 9.44 15.95 13.62
N THR A 347 8.60 16.91 13.99
CA THR A 347 8.69 17.59 15.30
C THR A 347 8.18 16.73 16.46
N HIS A 348 7.48 15.63 16.16
CA HIS A 348 6.89 14.70 17.14
C HIS A 348 7.37 13.25 16.96
N LEU A 349 8.48 13.02 16.25
CA LEU A 349 9.07 11.69 16.11
C LEU A 349 9.41 11.05 17.46
N ASP A 350 8.81 9.91 17.74
CA ASP A 350 9.11 9.14 18.93
C ASP A 350 10.42 8.31 18.78
N PRO A 351 11.03 7.85 19.89
CA PRO A 351 12.29 7.11 19.84
C PRO A 351 12.22 5.77 19.08
N THR A 352 11.04 5.14 19.04
CA THR A 352 10.83 3.86 18.34
C THR A 352 10.84 4.09 16.84
N ASP A 353 10.06 5.07 16.36
CA ASP A 353 9.99 5.44 14.95
C ASP A 353 11.34 5.96 14.45
N LEU A 354 12.00 6.81 15.25
CA LEU A 354 13.34 7.30 14.93
C LEU A 354 14.37 6.15 14.82
N ALA A 355 14.27 5.12 15.67
CA ALA A 355 15.15 3.97 15.58
C ALA A 355 14.91 3.15 14.29
N MET A 356 13.66 3.05 13.82
CA MET A 356 13.35 2.39 12.55
C MET A 356 13.96 3.16 11.37
N LEU A 357 13.74 4.47 11.32
CA LEU A 357 14.24 5.34 10.25
C LEU A 357 15.77 5.39 10.18
N LYS A 358 16.46 5.11 11.29
CA LYS A 358 17.93 5.10 11.39
C LYS A 358 18.55 3.70 11.22
N ASN A 359 17.76 2.71 10.84
CA ASN A 359 18.28 1.37 10.61
C ASN A 359 19.11 1.33 9.31
N ASN A 360 20.43 1.51 9.47
CA ASN A 360 21.39 1.53 8.37
C ASN A 360 21.45 0.23 7.55
N ASP A 361 21.06 -0.92 8.12
CA ASP A 361 21.00 -2.17 7.36
C ASP A 361 19.84 -2.16 6.36
N VAL A 362 18.67 -1.63 6.76
CA VAL A 362 17.49 -1.48 5.90
C VAL A 362 17.68 -0.34 4.90
N LEU A 363 18.19 0.81 5.33
CA LEU A 363 18.56 1.91 4.42
C LEU A 363 19.60 1.46 3.39
N GLY A 364 20.53 0.59 3.77
CA GLY A 364 21.51 0.01 2.86
C GLY A 364 20.87 -0.83 1.75
N VAL A 365 19.74 -1.48 2.03
CA VAL A 365 18.96 -2.20 1.01
C VAL A 365 18.40 -1.23 -0.01
N ASP A 366 17.78 -0.13 0.42
CA ASP A 366 17.26 0.90 -0.50
C ASP A 366 18.37 1.52 -1.36
N GLN A 367 19.44 1.94 -0.68
CA GLN A 367 20.51 2.75 -1.26
C GLN A 367 21.46 1.97 -2.18
N ASP A 368 21.22 0.68 -2.41
CA ASP A 368 21.89 -0.11 -3.45
C ASP A 368 21.39 0.22 -4.87
N GLY A 369 20.18 0.82 -4.96
CA GLY A 369 19.52 1.24 -6.19
C GLY A 369 19.03 0.10 -7.09
N ILE A 370 18.73 -1.07 -6.51
CA ILE A 370 18.29 -2.28 -7.23
C ILE A 370 16.85 -2.62 -6.80
N ASP A 371 15.92 -2.69 -7.76
CA ASP A 371 14.58 -3.19 -7.52
C ASP A 371 14.55 -4.72 -7.33
N ALA A 372 13.83 -5.16 -6.30
CA ALA A 372 13.55 -6.56 -6.04
C ALA A 372 12.45 -7.13 -6.94
N LYS A 373 12.56 -8.42 -7.24
CA LYS A 373 11.54 -9.17 -7.96
C LYS A 373 10.62 -9.87 -6.98
N ARG A 374 9.33 -9.94 -7.31
CA ARG A 374 8.40 -10.84 -6.62
C ARG A 374 8.75 -12.29 -6.97
N ILE A 375 8.99 -13.08 -5.93
CA ILE A 375 9.34 -14.51 -6.00
C ILE A 375 8.10 -15.38 -5.76
N ALA A 376 7.22 -14.94 -4.86
CA ALA A 376 5.96 -15.61 -4.56
C ALA A 376 4.84 -14.58 -4.37
N ASP A 377 3.67 -14.94 -4.87
CA ASP A 377 2.46 -14.12 -4.96
C ASP A 377 1.28 -14.88 -4.35
N GLY A 378 1.23 -14.89 -3.02
CA GLY A 378 0.13 -15.50 -2.27
C GLY A 378 -0.79 -14.42 -1.71
N THR A 379 -2.07 -14.78 -1.51
CA THR A 379 -3.06 -13.89 -0.88
C THR A 379 -2.64 -13.44 0.51
N ASP A 380 -2.12 -14.40 1.30
CA ASP A 380 -1.81 -14.21 2.72
C ASP A 380 -0.32 -13.99 2.96
N SER A 381 0.51 -14.09 1.91
CA SER A 381 1.93 -13.78 2.01
C SER A 381 2.57 -13.57 0.67
N GLN A 382 3.55 -12.67 0.64
CA GLN A 382 4.37 -12.40 -0.53
C GLN A 382 5.86 -12.52 -0.21
N VAL A 383 6.66 -12.80 -1.24
CA VAL A 383 8.12 -12.85 -1.12
C VAL A 383 8.74 -12.00 -2.21
N PHE A 384 9.63 -11.08 -1.82
CA PHE A 384 10.43 -10.28 -2.73
C PHE A 384 11.91 -10.55 -2.49
N ALA A 385 12.70 -10.57 -3.55
CA ALA A 385 14.14 -10.71 -3.42
C ALA A 385 14.93 -9.97 -4.51
N LYS A 386 16.12 -9.51 -4.13
CA LYS A 386 17.15 -8.99 -5.03
C LYS A 386 18.52 -9.55 -4.68
N THR A 387 19.48 -9.39 -5.59
CA THR A 387 20.88 -9.73 -5.36
C THR A 387 21.70 -8.46 -5.37
N GLU A 388 22.38 -8.18 -4.26
CA GLU A 388 23.31 -7.07 -4.11
C GLU A 388 24.57 -7.30 -4.98
N LYS A 389 25.32 -6.23 -5.27
CA LYS A 389 26.52 -6.28 -6.13
C LYS A 389 27.61 -7.21 -5.59
N ASN A 390 27.64 -7.47 -4.28
CA ASN A 390 28.57 -8.40 -3.63
C ASN A 390 28.18 -9.88 -3.82
N GLY A 391 26.99 -10.17 -4.35
CA GLY A 391 26.46 -11.51 -4.56
C GLY A 391 25.56 -12.04 -3.44
N ASP A 392 25.34 -11.27 -2.38
CA ASP A 392 24.35 -11.59 -1.34
C ASP A 392 22.94 -11.36 -1.88
N ALA A 393 21.96 -12.10 -1.37
CA ALA A 393 20.56 -11.77 -1.65
C ALA A 393 19.91 -11.06 -0.47
N ILE A 394 19.06 -10.08 -0.76
CA ILE A 394 18.11 -9.55 0.21
C ILE A 394 16.76 -10.19 -0.06
N VAL A 395 16.14 -10.73 0.99
CA VAL A 395 14.88 -11.48 0.92
C VAL A 395 13.90 -10.92 1.94
N GLY A 396 12.79 -10.35 1.46
CA GLY A 396 11.64 -9.94 2.28
C GLY A 396 10.56 -11.01 2.27
N LEU A 397 10.22 -11.50 3.46
CA LEU A 397 9.14 -12.45 3.70
C LEU A 397 7.97 -11.69 4.35
N PHE A 398 6.92 -11.41 3.58
CA PHE A 398 5.81 -10.57 4.02
C PHE A 398 4.60 -11.42 4.38
N ASN A 399 4.03 -11.16 5.55
CA ASN A 399 2.72 -11.66 5.92
C ASN A 399 1.68 -10.60 5.59
N THR A 400 0.77 -10.88 4.67
CA THR A 400 -0.30 -9.93 4.29
C THR A 400 -1.63 -10.26 4.95
N SER A 401 -1.71 -11.33 5.75
CA SER A 401 -2.91 -11.68 6.51
C SER A 401 -2.92 -11.05 7.91
N SER A 402 -4.10 -11.06 8.52
CA SER A 402 -4.37 -10.55 9.86
C SER A 402 -4.00 -11.52 10.99
N SER A 403 -3.37 -12.65 10.68
CA SER A 403 -2.93 -13.66 11.64
C SER A 403 -1.44 -13.98 11.49
N PRO A 404 -0.72 -14.29 12.57
CA PRO A 404 0.68 -14.70 12.50
C PRO A 404 0.84 -15.95 11.64
N ARG A 405 1.89 -16.04 10.83
CA ARG A 405 2.15 -17.22 10.00
C ARG A 405 3.60 -17.40 9.64
N GLU A 406 3.98 -18.63 9.34
CA GLU A 406 5.27 -18.89 8.69
C GLU A 406 5.22 -18.41 7.24
N VAL A 407 6.20 -17.61 6.84
CA VAL A 407 6.46 -17.26 5.43
C VAL A 407 7.82 -17.82 5.06
N ALA A 408 7.96 -18.38 3.86
CA ALA A 408 9.19 -19.06 3.46
C ALA A 408 9.48 -19.01 1.96
N THR A 409 10.76 -19.14 1.63
CA THR A 409 11.29 -19.37 0.28
C THR A 409 12.54 -20.25 0.36
N THR A 410 13.29 -20.38 -0.73
CA THR A 410 14.56 -21.11 -0.75
C THR A 410 15.65 -20.31 -1.44
N ALA A 411 16.91 -20.53 -1.06
CA ALA A 411 18.09 -19.94 -1.72
C ALA A 411 18.07 -20.17 -3.24
N LYS A 412 17.59 -21.34 -3.68
CA LYS A 412 17.41 -21.67 -5.10
C LYS A 412 16.35 -20.80 -5.77
N ALA A 413 15.19 -20.60 -5.13
CA ALA A 413 14.09 -19.81 -5.68
C ALA A 413 14.47 -18.32 -5.83
N VAL A 414 15.28 -17.79 -4.91
CA VAL A 414 15.79 -16.41 -4.96
C VAL A 414 17.04 -16.26 -5.84
N GLY A 415 17.50 -17.33 -6.50
CA GLY A 415 18.56 -17.28 -7.51
C GLY A 415 20.00 -17.32 -6.98
N ILE A 416 20.22 -17.63 -5.70
CA ILE A 416 21.57 -17.78 -5.14
C ILE A 416 22.15 -19.15 -5.52
N ALA A 417 23.46 -19.18 -5.79
CA ALA A 417 24.18 -20.41 -6.08
C ALA A 417 24.07 -21.43 -4.92
N GLY A 418 23.96 -22.72 -5.28
CA GLY A 418 23.94 -23.81 -4.32
C GLY A 418 25.18 -23.81 -3.45
N ALA A 419 24.99 -23.59 -2.16
CA ALA A 419 26.02 -23.61 -1.13
C ALA A 419 25.81 -24.78 -0.15
N ARG A 420 26.82 -25.04 0.68
CA ARG A 420 26.69 -26.03 1.76
C ARG A 420 25.77 -25.51 2.87
N ASP A 421 25.88 -24.22 3.15
CA ASP A 421 25.20 -23.54 4.24
C ASP A 421 25.02 -22.06 3.85
N TYR A 422 24.06 -21.37 4.46
CA TYR A 422 23.77 -19.96 4.19
C TYR A 422 23.72 -19.19 5.51
N ALA A 423 24.42 -18.06 5.58
CA ALA A 423 24.28 -17.12 6.69
C ALA A 423 23.08 -16.22 6.42
N LEU A 424 22.15 -16.13 7.37
CA LEU A 424 20.97 -15.27 7.33
C LEU A 424 21.15 -14.20 8.40
N THR A 425 21.28 -12.94 7.98
CA THR A 425 21.27 -11.79 8.88
C THR A 425 19.91 -11.11 8.78
N ASP A 426 19.15 -11.08 9.87
CA ASP A 426 17.93 -10.29 9.96
C ASP A 426 18.30 -8.81 10.08
N LEU A 427 17.82 -8.00 9.14
CA LEU A 427 18.21 -6.59 9.03
C LEU A 427 17.48 -5.69 10.04
N TRP A 428 16.39 -6.17 10.64
CA TRP A 428 15.67 -5.43 11.69
C TRP A 428 16.22 -5.73 13.08
N SER A 429 16.56 -6.99 13.37
CA SER A 429 17.10 -7.39 14.68
C SER A 429 18.63 -7.39 14.74
N HIS A 430 19.31 -7.32 13.59
CA HIS A 430 20.75 -7.51 13.39
C HIS A 430 21.25 -8.91 13.83
N GLY A 431 20.32 -9.85 14.08
CA GLY A 431 20.61 -11.22 14.49
C GLY A 431 21.07 -12.08 13.31
N ALA A 432 21.99 -13.02 13.57
CA ALA A 432 22.49 -13.93 12.56
C ALA A 432 22.13 -15.39 12.89
N THR A 433 21.61 -16.10 11.90
CA THR A 433 21.33 -17.54 11.93
C THR A 433 21.95 -18.24 10.72
N GLU A 434 21.88 -19.56 10.67
CA GLU A 434 22.24 -20.33 9.48
C GLU A 434 21.11 -21.22 8.97
N SER A 435 21.18 -21.52 7.67
CA SER A 435 20.17 -22.29 6.95
C SER A 435 20.80 -23.29 5.99
N ALA A 436 20.20 -24.47 5.90
CA ALA A 436 20.51 -25.48 4.87
C ALA A 436 19.99 -25.10 3.47
N GLY A 437 19.38 -23.91 3.30
CA GLY A 437 18.88 -23.37 2.04
C GLY A 437 17.40 -23.02 2.02
N ARG A 438 16.63 -23.35 3.07
CA ARG A 438 15.27 -22.85 3.28
C ARG A 438 15.32 -21.56 4.10
N ILE A 439 14.76 -20.48 3.56
CA ILE A 439 14.74 -19.16 4.20
C ILE A 439 13.32 -18.96 4.70
N ALA A 440 13.12 -18.96 6.01
CA ALA A 440 11.79 -18.92 6.61
C ALA A 440 11.81 -18.14 7.92
N ALA A 441 10.66 -17.55 8.26
CA ALA A 441 10.43 -16.88 9.53
C ALA A 441 8.95 -17.00 9.91
N ASP A 442 8.68 -16.96 11.22
CA ASP A 442 7.34 -16.72 11.75
C ASP A 442 7.12 -15.21 11.75
N VAL A 443 6.20 -14.74 10.91
CA VAL A 443 5.98 -13.33 10.65
C VAL A 443 4.65 -12.89 11.30
N PRO A 444 4.64 -11.83 12.12
CA PRO A 444 3.41 -11.32 12.74
C PRO A 444 2.41 -10.84 11.67
N PRO A 445 1.13 -10.63 12.04
CA PRO A 445 0.12 -10.06 11.15
C PRO A 445 0.65 -8.81 10.49
N HIS A 446 0.51 -8.71 9.17
CA HIS A 446 0.94 -7.54 8.38
C HIS A 446 2.45 -7.22 8.46
N GLY A 447 3.25 -8.10 9.07
CA GLY A 447 4.67 -7.89 9.31
C GLY A 447 5.59 -8.40 8.21
N VAL A 448 6.88 -8.25 8.44
CA VAL A 448 7.94 -8.68 7.54
C VAL A 448 9.13 -9.26 8.30
N ALA A 449 9.76 -10.29 7.75
CA ALA A 449 11.13 -10.67 8.07
C ALA A 449 12.02 -10.34 6.87
N LEU A 450 13.05 -9.51 7.08
CA LEU A 450 13.95 -9.02 6.04
C LEU A 450 15.36 -9.56 6.29
N PHE A 451 15.84 -10.44 5.39
CA PHE A 451 17.12 -11.11 5.55
C PHE A 451 18.12 -10.70 4.47
N ARG A 452 19.38 -10.47 4.86
CA ARG A 452 20.53 -10.63 3.96
C ARG A 452 21.02 -12.07 4.05
N VAL A 453 21.15 -12.71 2.89
CA VAL A 453 21.49 -14.13 2.73
C VAL A 453 22.81 -14.27 2.00
N HIS A 454 23.82 -14.79 2.69
CA HIS A 454 25.16 -15.00 2.15
C HIS A 454 25.46 -16.50 1.97
N PRO A 455 25.79 -16.98 0.76
CA PRO A 455 26.17 -18.38 0.54
C PRO A 455 27.55 -18.69 1.13
N THR A 456 27.66 -19.77 1.91
CA THR A 456 28.91 -20.14 2.58
C THR A 456 29.40 -21.53 2.18
N ARG A 457 30.74 -21.66 2.08
CA ARG A 457 31.40 -22.96 1.81
C ARG A 457 31.72 -23.74 3.09
N GLN A 458 31.72 -23.06 4.23
CA GLN A 458 31.94 -23.61 5.55
C GLN A 458 30.72 -23.33 6.41
N VAL A 459 30.45 -24.20 7.39
CA VAL A 459 29.39 -23.97 8.36
C VAL A 459 29.63 -22.64 9.06
N VAL A 460 28.60 -21.82 9.20
CA VAL A 460 28.70 -20.51 9.85
C VAL A 460 29.01 -20.71 11.34
N ALA A 461 30.27 -20.47 11.73
CA ALA A 461 30.71 -20.71 13.09
C ALA A 461 30.04 -19.73 14.06
N GLY A 462 29.39 -20.26 15.10
CA GLY A 462 28.79 -19.46 16.18
C GLY A 462 27.39 -18.90 15.89
N ALA A 463 26.87 -19.01 14.67
CA ALA A 463 25.46 -18.75 14.41
C ALA A 463 24.58 -19.86 15.03
N ASP A 464 23.32 -19.56 15.33
CA ASP A 464 22.33 -20.57 15.68
C ASP A 464 21.59 -21.05 14.42
N PRO A 465 21.08 -22.30 14.37
CA PRO A 465 20.24 -22.73 13.26
C PRO A 465 18.97 -21.86 13.20
N SER A 466 18.55 -21.51 11.98
CA SER A 466 17.26 -20.89 11.73
C SER A 466 16.17 -21.91 12.07
N VAL A 467 15.30 -21.56 13.03
CA VAL A 467 14.21 -22.44 13.49
C VAL A 467 12.92 -21.63 13.51
N THR A 468 11.86 -22.20 12.96
CA THR A 468 10.51 -21.61 12.93
C THR A 468 9.53 -22.42 13.75
N LEU A 469 8.54 -21.75 14.34
CA LEU A 469 7.46 -22.29 15.13
C LEU A 469 6.12 -21.72 14.62
N GLY A 470 5.35 -22.55 13.93
CA GLY A 470 4.03 -22.18 13.41
C GLY A 470 2.88 -22.87 14.15
N LEU A 471 1.70 -22.24 14.13
CA LEU A 471 0.42 -22.83 14.50
C LEU A 471 -0.44 -23.00 13.23
N ASN A 472 -0.86 -24.24 12.96
CA ASN A 472 -1.72 -24.57 11.83
C ASN A 472 -3.09 -25.02 12.33
N TRP A 473 -4.05 -24.12 12.31
CA TRP A 473 -5.44 -24.42 12.69
C TRP A 473 -6.17 -25.19 11.59
N ALA A 474 -6.93 -26.20 11.99
CA ALA A 474 -7.91 -26.81 11.11
C ALA A 474 -8.99 -25.78 10.74
N PRO A 475 -9.56 -25.84 9.52
CA PRO A 475 -10.66 -24.98 9.12
C PRO A 475 -11.78 -24.98 10.16
N ALA A 476 -12.38 -23.81 10.37
CA ALA A 476 -13.50 -23.66 11.29
C ALA A 476 -14.67 -24.56 10.84
N ALA A 477 -15.19 -25.37 11.76
CA ALA A 477 -16.53 -25.95 11.59
C ALA A 477 -17.59 -24.87 11.87
N SER A 478 -18.86 -25.16 11.57
CA SER A 478 -19.97 -24.26 11.86
C SER A 478 -20.16 -23.97 13.37
N ASP A 479 -19.62 -24.82 14.23
CA ASP A 479 -19.35 -24.55 15.65
C ASP A 479 -17.84 -24.66 15.86
N SER A 480 -17.20 -23.59 16.33
CA SER A 480 -15.76 -23.57 16.56
C SER A 480 -15.34 -23.53 18.02
N THR A 481 -16.26 -23.86 18.94
CA THR A 481 -15.93 -24.03 20.37
C THR A 481 -14.91 -25.15 20.60
N THR A 482 -14.77 -26.08 19.66
CA THR A 482 -13.68 -27.05 19.61
C THR A 482 -12.92 -26.94 18.29
N ARG A 483 -11.58 -26.82 18.34
CA ARG A 483 -10.72 -26.78 17.15
C ARG A 483 -9.51 -27.69 17.29
N THR A 484 -9.08 -28.23 16.16
CA THR A 484 -7.78 -28.93 16.06
C THR A 484 -6.72 -27.95 15.60
N VAL A 485 -5.54 -28.02 16.20
CA VAL A 485 -4.38 -27.21 15.83
C VAL A 485 -3.13 -28.07 15.85
N THR A 486 -2.24 -27.84 14.90
CA THR A 486 -0.92 -28.46 14.88
C THR A 486 0.14 -27.40 15.06
N ALA A 487 0.89 -27.48 16.17
CA ALA A 487 2.11 -26.71 16.35
C ALA A 487 3.27 -27.42 15.63
N VAL A 488 4.04 -26.68 14.85
CA VAL A 488 5.14 -27.25 14.03
C VAL A 488 6.42 -26.48 14.32
N LEU A 489 7.42 -27.18 14.88
CA LEU A 489 8.78 -26.67 15.07
C LEU A 489 9.67 -27.21 13.95
N THR A 490 10.15 -26.34 13.06
CA THR A 490 10.96 -26.71 11.91
C THR A 490 12.40 -26.24 12.07
N ASP A 491 13.36 -27.15 11.94
CA ASP A 491 14.78 -26.80 11.87
C ASP A 491 15.14 -26.51 10.41
N ASN A 492 15.38 -25.25 10.07
CA ASN A 492 15.80 -24.82 8.74
C ASN A 492 17.34 -24.78 8.61
N GLY A 493 18.07 -24.99 9.72
CA GLY A 493 19.53 -24.99 9.77
C GLY A 493 20.17 -26.22 9.15
N SER A 494 21.46 -26.10 8.85
CA SER A 494 22.36 -27.19 8.45
C SER A 494 22.77 -28.06 9.63
N ARG A 495 22.71 -27.54 10.87
CA ARG A 495 23.05 -28.28 12.09
C ARG A 495 21.79 -28.65 12.88
N PRO A 496 21.66 -29.93 13.26
CA PRO A 496 20.47 -30.40 13.96
C PRO A 496 20.32 -29.75 15.33
N VAL A 497 19.08 -29.40 15.68
CA VAL A 497 18.69 -29.11 17.06
C VAL A 497 18.36 -30.39 17.83
N THR A 498 18.53 -30.34 19.14
CA THR A 498 18.38 -31.50 20.04
C THR A 498 17.46 -31.19 21.21
N ASP A 499 16.95 -32.24 21.86
CA ASP A 499 16.09 -32.15 23.05
C ASP A 499 14.94 -31.13 22.89
N ALA A 500 14.29 -31.20 21.72
CA ALA A 500 13.21 -30.31 21.35
C ALA A 500 11.91 -30.71 22.06
N ALA A 501 11.15 -29.72 22.52
CA ALA A 501 9.85 -29.89 23.14
C ALA A 501 8.88 -28.79 22.69
N LEU A 502 7.62 -29.18 22.47
CA LEU A 502 6.49 -28.32 22.13
C LEU A 502 5.47 -28.30 23.26
N ALA A 503 4.84 -27.16 23.47
CA ALA A 503 3.66 -27.03 24.31
C ALA A 503 2.68 -26.01 23.71
N LEU A 504 1.41 -26.15 24.04
CA LEU A 504 0.35 -25.21 23.68
C LEU A 504 -0.43 -24.82 24.94
N THR A 505 -0.62 -23.53 25.14
CA THR A 505 -1.44 -22.96 26.21
C THR A 505 -2.56 -22.12 25.62
N GLY A 506 -3.73 -22.12 26.27
CA GLY A 506 -4.89 -21.31 25.92
C GLY A 506 -5.31 -20.40 27.07
N PRO A 507 -6.40 -19.63 26.90
CA PRO A 507 -6.92 -18.74 27.95
C PRO A 507 -7.50 -19.54 29.13
N ASP A 508 -7.76 -18.84 30.24
CA ASP A 508 -8.36 -19.44 31.43
C ASP A 508 -9.68 -20.16 31.10
N GLY A 509 -9.78 -21.42 31.52
CA GLY A 509 -10.94 -22.28 31.27
C GLY A 509 -10.92 -23.03 29.92
N ALA A 510 -9.96 -22.76 29.04
CA ALA A 510 -9.73 -23.59 27.87
C ALA A 510 -9.12 -24.94 28.24
N THR A 511 -9.57 -26.01 27.57
CA THR A 511 -8.95 -27.34 27.68
C THR A 511 -8.09 -27.59 26.45
N VAL A 512 -6.83 -27.97 26.64
CA VAL A 512 -5.91 -28.35 25.57
C VAL A 512 -5.57 -29.83 25.71
N THR A 513 -6.03 -30.64 24.75
CA THR A 513 -5.79 -32.09 24.71
C THR A 513 -4.72 -32.41 23.67
N THR A 514 -3.67 -33.11 24.07
CA THR A 514 -2.55 -33.50 23.18
C THR A 514 -2.82 -34.84 22.51
N HIS A 515 -2.61 -34.94 21.20
CA HIS A 515 -2.88 -36.16 20.41
C HIS A 515 -1.64 -36.79 19.75
N SER A 516 -0.51 -36.09 19.70
CA SER A 516 0.74 -36.61 19.13
C SER A 516 1.95 -36.31 20.03
N PRO A 517 3.13 -36.92 19.78
CA PRO A 517 4.33 -36.64 20.56
C PRO A 517 4.72 -35.16 20.53
N THR A 518 5.07 -34.63 21.70
CA THR A 518 5.48 -33.23 21.87
C THR A 518 6.98 -33.06 22.05
N GLN A 519 7.76 -34.14 21.94
CA GLN A 519 9.20 -34.13 22.18
C GLN A 519 9.95 -34.89 21.08
N ALA A 520 11.12 -34.38 20.71
CA ALA A 520 12.05 -35.05 19.81
C ALA A 520 13.49 -34.90 20.33
N ARG A 521 14.23 -36.03 20.37
CA ARG A 521 15.64 -36.01 20.78
C ARG A 521 16.53 -35.26 19.80
N VAL A 522 16.25 -35.40 18.51
CA VAL A 522 16.98 -34.76 17.41
C VAL A 522 15.97 -34.36 16.35
N ILE A 523 16.04 -33.13 15.87
CA ILE A 523 15.42 -32.68 14.64
C ILE A 523 16.57 -32.38 13.68
N ALA A 524 16.60 -33.06 12.54
CA ALA A 524 17.62 -32.81 11.53
C ALA A 524 17.25 -31.58 10.69
N GLY A 525 18.25 -30.91 10.12
CA GLY A 525 18.03 -29.80 9.19
C GLY A 525 17.08 -30.17 8.05
N GLY A 526 16.09 -29.32 7.82
CA GLY A 526 14.99 -29.53 6.87
C GLY A 526 13.84 -30.41 7.38
N HIS A 527 13.88 -30.84 8.64
CA HIS A 527 12.81 -31.63 9.26
C HIS A 527 12.08 -30.85 10.37
N ALA A 528 10.94 -31.37 10.80
CA ALA A 528 10.10 -30.74 11.82
C ALA A 528 9.63 -31.73 12.89
N LEU A 529 9.34 -31.21 14.08
CA LEU A 529 8.52 -31.83 15.11
C LEU A 529 7.11 -31.22 15.04
N SER A 530 6.09 -32.07 14.87
CA SER A 530 4.70 -31.63 14.80
C SER A 530 3.89 -32.21 15.96
N ALA A 531 3.29 -31.32 16.76
CA ALA A 531 2.40 -31.68 17.86
C ALA A 531 0.96 -31.24 17.54
N THR A 532 0.03 -32.20 17.49
CA THR A 532 -1.40 -31.96 17.24
C THR A 532 -2.15 -31.92 18.56
N TYR A 533 -2.99 -30.90 18.70
CA TYR A 533 -3.83 -30.65 19.85
C TYR A 533 -5.28 -30.47 19.43
N THR A 534 -6.21 -30.83 20.31
CA THR A 534 -7.59 -30.35 20.26
C THR A 534 -7.78 -29.37 21.40
N VAL A 535 -8.20 -28.15 21.06
CA VAL A 535 -8.57 -27.12 22.03
C VAL A 535 -10.08 -27.06 22.15
N ALA A 536 -10.58 -26.95 23.37
CA ALA A 536 -12.00 -26.72 23.65
C ALA A 536 -12.11 -25.47 24.52
N LEU A 537 -12.91 -24.51 24.07
CA LEU A 537 -13.15 -23.25 24.74
C LEU A 537 -14.42 -23.32 25.59
N LYS A 538 -14.48 -22.51 26.64
CA LYS A 538 -15.69 -22.37 27.45
C LYS A 538 -16.78 -21.74 26.58
N PRO A 539 -18.05 -22.17 26.69
CA PRO A 539 -19.17 -21.47 26.08
C PRO A 539 -19.17 -19.98 26.48
N SER A 540 -19.39 -19.11 25.50
CA SER A 540 -19.61 -17.68 25.68
C SER A 540 -21.02 -17.33 25.19
N ASP A 541 -21.55 -16.22 25.67
CA ASP A 541 -22.79 -15.62 25.15
C ASP A 541 -22.51 -14.57 24.05
N ASP A 542 -21.23 -14.24 23.81
CA ASP A 542 -20.81 -13.37 22.71
C ASP A 542 -20.93 -14.09 21.36
N LEU A 543 -21.22 -13.33 20.29
CA LEU A 543 -21.37 -13.92 18.96
C LEU A 543 -20.02 -14.37 18.38
N PHE A 544 -18.98 -13.54 18.47
CA PHE A 544 -17.66 -13.84 17.90
C PHE A 544 -16.51 -13.69 18.91
N PRO A 545 -16.53 -14.39 20.07
CA PRO A 545 -15.50 -14.23 21.07
C PRO A 545 -14.16 -14.72 20.53
N SER A 546 -13.13 -13.90 20.72
CA SER A 546 -11.77 -14.19 20.28
C SER A 546 -10.92 -14.71 21.45
N SER A 547 -10.16 -15.77 21.23
CA SER A 547 -9.35 -16.43 22.24
C SER A 547 -7.90 -16.60 21.79
N ALA A 548 -6.96 -16.07 22.57
CA ALA A 548 -5.55 -16.16 22.29
C ALA A 548 -4.95 -17.48 22.79
N PHE A 549 -4.23 -18.16 21.91
CA PHE A 549 -3.44 -19.35 22.22
C PHE A 549 -1.96 -19.05 22.00
N GLN A 550 -1.09 -19.74 22.73
CA GLN A 550 0.35 -19.60 22.60
C GLN A 550 0.99 -20.97 22.48
N ALA A 551 1.66 -21.23 21.35
CA ALA A 551 2.60 -22.33 21.26
C ALA A 551 3.97 -21.88 21.77
N THR A 552 4.62 -22.74 22.54
CA THR A 552 6.01 -22.56 22.94
C THR A 552 6.83 -23.76 22.49
N ALA A 553 8.06 -23.49 22.09
CA ALA A 553 9.05 -24.49 21.80
C ALA A 553 10.29 -24.25 22.63
N SER A 554 10.97 -25.33 23.02
CA SER A 554 12.33 -25.26 23.55
C SER A 554 13.20 -26.29 22.86
N TYR A 555 14.44 -25.95 22.55
CA TYR A 555 15.41 -26.87 21.96
C TYR A 555 16.83 -26.51 22.38
N ARG A 556 17.78 -27.40 22.13
CA ARG A 556 19.21 -27.22 22.40
C ARG A 556 20.01 -27.17 21.12
N HIS A 557 20.94 -26.23 21.07
CA HIS A 557 22.00 -26.15 20.08
C HIS A 557 23.32 -25.83 20.79
N GLY A 558 24.36 -26.63 20.53
CA GLY A 558 25.60 -26.59 21.31
C GLY A 558 25.36 -26.77 22.82
N SER A 559 25.88 -25.85 23.63
CA SER A 559 25.64 -25.83 25.08
C SER A 559 24.36 -25.09 25.48
N GLY A 560 23.78 -24.29 24.57
CA GLY A 560 22.65 -23.41 24.84
C GLY A 560 21.28 -24.10 24.79
N THR A 561 20.29 -23.44 25.38
CA THR A 561 18.87 -23.77 25.24
C THR A 561 18.14 -22.53 24.76
N THR A 562 17.43 -22.67 23.65
CA THR A 562 16.62 -21.60 23.05
C THR A 562 15.15 -21.88 23.30
N ARG A 563 14.36 -20.82 23.44
CA ARG A 563 12.91 -20.88 23.54
C ARG A 563 12.29 -19.98 22.50
N LEU A 564 11.28 -20.48 21.83
CA LEU A 564 10.45 -19.74 20.87
C LEU A 564 9.01 -19.72 21.39
N ALA A 565 8.28 -18.68 21.04
CA ALA A 565 6.86 -18.59 21.30
C ALA A 565 6.17 -17.94 20.10
N VAL A 566 5.03 -18.49 19.71
CA VAL A 566 4.14 -17.90 18.71
C VAL A 566 2.74 -17.86 19.32
N GLY A 567 2.08 -16.72 19.21
CA GLY A 567 0.68 -16.56 19.58
C GLY A 567 -0.19 -16.69 18.34
N ASP A 568 -1.45 -17.08 18.50
CA ASP A 568 -2.48 -16.88 17.49
C ASP A 568 -3.84 -16.71 18.19
N THR A 569 -4.75 -15.97 17.57
CA THR A 569 -6.08 -15.73 18.11
C THR A 569 -7.11 -16.42 17.24
N ILE A 570 -7.97 -17.24 17.85
CA ILE A 570 -9.10 -17.83 17.14
C ILE A 570 -10.39 -17.11 17.51
N THR A 571 -11.12 -16.68 16.49
CA THR A 571 -12.52 -16.26 16.63
C THR A 571 -13.39 -17.51 16.67
N VAL A 572 -14.18 -17.62 17.75
CA VAL A 572 -15.20 -18.66 17.89
C VAL A 572 -16.49 -18.16 17.30
N ASN A 573 -17.24 -19.07 16.70
CA ASN A 573 -18.60 -18.85 16.24
C ASN A 573 -19.46 -20.01 16.75
N HIS A 574 -20.68 -19.69 17.15
CA HIS A 574 -21.67 -20.63 17.65
C HIS A 574 -22.52 -21.12 16.49
N ALA A 575 -22.86 -22.41 16.47
CA ALA A 575 -23.67 -22.94 15.38
C ALA A 575 -25.02 -22.21 15.29
N VAL A 576 -25.33 -21.69 14.11
CA VAL A 576 -26.68 -21.26 13.76
C VAL A 576 -27.57 -22.50 13.69
N THR A 577 -28.68 -22.45 14.41
CA THR A 577 -29.61 -23.58 14.59
C THR A 577 -30.92 -23.34 13.84
N ALA A 578 -31.66 -24.43 13.60
CA ALA A 578 -32.99 -24.36 13.02
C ALA A 578 -33.90 -23.42 13.85
N PRO A 579 -34.78 -22.62 13.21
CA PRO A 579 -35.18 -22.69 11.79
C PRO A 579 -34.26 -21.98 10.80
N TYR A 580 -33.19 -21.33 11.27
CA TYR A 580 -32.28 -20.57 10.40
C TYR A 580 -31.35 -21.47 9.59
N LYS A 581 -30.95 -20.96 8.42
CA LYS A 581 -29.88 -21.48 7.57
C LYS A 581 -28.89 -20.37 7.26
N THR A 582 -27.71 -20.73 6.79
CA THR A 582 -26.65 -19.77 6.43
C THR A 582 -26.25 -19.95 4.98
N TYR A 583 -25.92 -18.86 4.30
CA TYR A 583 -25.37 -18.85 2.94
C TYR A 583 -24.42 -17.67 2.77
N SER A 584 -23.39 -17.80 1.94
CA SER A 584 -22.60 -16.66 1.49
C SER A 584 -22.14 -16.83 0.05
N SER A 585 -22.07 -15.71 -0.68
CA SER A 585 -21.40 -15.60 -1.98
C SER A 585 -19.96 -15.08 -1.85
N THR A 586 -19.55 -14.74 -0.62
CA THR A 586 -18.22 -14.24 -0.24
C THR A 586 -17.69 -14.98 1.01
N THR A 587 -16.50 -14.62 1.50
CA THR A 587 -15.98 -15.11 2.78
C THR A 587 -16.87 -14.61 3.92
N ALA A 588 -17.48 -15.53 4.67
CA ALA A 588 -18.34 -15.17 5.79
C ALA A 588 -18.26 -16.18 6.95
N GLY A 589 -18.51 -15.69 8.16
CA GLY A 589 -18.70 -16.45 9.39
C GLY A 589 -20.05 -16.10 10.02
N PHE A 590 -20.68 -17.10 10.64
CA PHE A 590 -22.03 -16.97 11.22
C PHE A 590 -22.05 -17.45 12.65
N SER A 591 -22.78 -16.73 13.51
CA SER A 591 -22.93 -17.10 14.90
C SER A 591 -24.35 -16.88 15.42
N GLN A 592 -24.76 -17.67 16.41
CA GLN A 592 -26.03 -17.50 17.11
C GLN A 592 -25.83 -17.65 18.63
N SER A 593 -26.34 -16.69 19.41
CA SER A 593 -26.36 -16.75 20.86
C SER A 593 -27.72 -16.28 21.39
N GLY A 594 -28.55 -17.23 21.84
CA GLY A 594 -29.94 -16.93 22.18
C GLY A 594 -30.70 -16.38 20.97
N THR A 595 -31.22 -15.15 21.10
CA THR A 595 -31.91 -14.39 20.05
C THR A 595 -30.95 -13.62 19.14
N ARG A 596 -29.70 -13.41 19.59
CA ARG A 596 -28.69 -12.67 18.84
C ARG A 596 -28.17 -13.51 17.68
N LEU A 597 -27.98 -12.86 16.54
CA LEU A 597 -27.44 -13.44 15.32
C LEU A 597 -26.30 -12.56 14.81
N GLY A 598 -25.17 -13.17 14.49
CA GLY A 598 -23.96 -12.46 14.07
C GLY A 598 -23.54 -12.87 12.67
N ILE A 599 -23.16 -11.89 11.85
CA ILE A 599 -22.59 -12.12 10.52
C ILE A 599 -21.26 -11.37 10.42
N GLN A 600 -20.18 -12.12 10.23
CA GLN A 600 -18.92 -11.58 9.72
C GLN A 600 -18.90 -11.82 8.22
N ALA A 601 -18.82 -10.77 7.39
CA ALA A 601 -18.81 -10.93 5.93
C ALA A 601 -17.82 -9.97 5.27
N GLN A 602 -17.13 -10.47 4.25
CA GLN A 602 -16.46 -9.65 3.25
C GLN A 602 -17.47 -9.26 2.16
N GLY A 603 -16.98 -8.71 1.04
CA GLY A 603 -17.77 -8.44 -0.15
C GLY A 603 -17.46 -7.08 -0.75
N ALA A 604 -17.37 -7.02 -2.07
CA ALA A 604 -17.12 -5.78 -2.80
C ALA A 604 -18.33 -4.84 -2.75
N ASP A 605 -19.55 -5.35 -2.90
CA ASP A 605 -20.82 -4.62 -2.78
C ASP A 605 -22.03 -5.58 -2.79
N LEU A 606 -23.22 -5.03 -2.52
CA LEU A 606 -24.54 -5.64 -2.67
C LEU A 606 -25.42 -4.68 -3.50
N TYR A 607 -25.01 -4.41 -4.74
CA TYR A 607 -25.71 -3.57 -5.71
C TYR A 607 -25.13 -3.81 -7.12
N ASN A 608 -25.99 -3.76 -8.16
CA ASN A 608 -25.63 -4.10 -9.54
C ASN A 608 -24.26 -3.55 -10.01
N PRO A 609 -23.38 -4.39 -10.59
CA PRO A 609 -23.56 -5.81 -10.92
C PRO A 609 -23.10 -6.78 -9.82
N VAL A 610 -22.73 -6.27 -8.66
CA VAL A 610 -22.09 -7.05 -7.59
C VAL A 610 -23.14 -7.56 -6.60
N ASP A 611 -23.04 -8.83 -6.23
CA ASP A 611 -24.00 -9.49 -5.33
C ASP A 611 -23.26 -10.37 -4.31
N GLU A 612 -22.39 -9.74 -3.53
CA GLU A 612 -21.49 -10.38 -2.56
C GLU A 612 -21.94 -10.12 -1.12
N TYR A 613 -22.39 -11.18 -0.43
CA TYR A 613 -22.94 -11.08 0.93
C TYR A 613 -22.77 -12.38 1.74
N GLY A 614 -22.89 -12.23 3.06
CA GLY A 614 -23.23 -13.33 3.98
C GLY A 614 -24.65 -13.16 4.50
N THR A 615 -25.40 -14.25 4.67
CA THR A 615 -26.76 -14.22 5.19
C THR A 615 -27.10 -15.34 6.17
N ILE A 616 -27.90 -15.00 7.19
CA ILE A 616 -28.63 -15.94 8.05
C ILE A 616 -30.13 -15.80 7.73
N TYR A 617 -30.78 -16.87 7.26
CA TYR A 617 -32.10 -16.75 6.64
C TYR A 617 -33.05 -17.90 7.02
N GLN A 618 -34.35 -17.64 6.83
CA GLN A 618 -35.43 -18.61 6.98
C GLN A 618 -36.02 -18.93 5.59
N PRO A 619 -35.88 -20.19 5.11
CA PRO A 619 -36.38 -20.54 3.79
C PRO A 619 -37.90 -20.46 3.70
N GLY A 620 -38.42 -19.77 2.68
CA GLY A 620 -39.87 -19.68 2.40
C GLY A 620 -40.72 -19.02 3.50
N ALA A 621 -40.12 -18.29 4.44
CA ALA A 621 -40.84 -17.67 5.55
C ALA A 621 -41.56 -16.37 5.16
N GLU A 622 -41.16 -15.71 4.07
CA GLU A 622 -41.76 -14.46 3.60
C GLU A 622 -42.87 -14.74 2.59
N HIS A 623 -44.06 -14.22 2.84
CA HIS A 623 -45.24 -14.37 1.98
C HIS A 623 -46.17 -13.16 2.11
N ASP A 624 -47.23 -13.11 1.31
CA ASP A 624 -48.21 -12.03 1.38
C ASP A 624 -48.76 -11.82 2.82
N GLY A 625 -48.79 -10.56 3.28
CA GLY A 625 -49.15 -10.18 4.65
C GLY A 625 -48.04 -10.32 5.69
N SER A 626 -46.80 -10.62 5.27
CA SER A 626 -45.67 -10.73 6.19
C SER A 626 -45.20 -9.36 6.68
N THR A 627 -44.81 -9.31 7.95
CA THR A 627 -44.05 -8.23 8.55
C THR A 627 -42.79 -8.83 9.16
N THR A 628 -41.65 -8.43 8.62
CA THR A 628 -40.33 -8.85 9.07
C THR A 628 -39.64 -7.71 9.80
N THR A 629 -39.14 -7.95 11.01
CA THR A 629 -38.42 -6.97 11.83
C THR A 629 -37.11 -7.52 12.35
N VAL A 630 -36.12 -6.64 12.50
CA VAL A 630 -34.85 -6.94 13.16
C VAL A 630 -34.33 -5.72 13.90
N LYS A 631 -33.63 -5.93 15.00
CA LYS A 631 -32.77 -4.95 15.65
C LYS A 631 -31.33 -5.14 15.19
N ILE A 632 -30.67 -4.08 14.77
CA ILE A 632 -29.24 -4.09 14.49
C ILE A 632 -28.54 -3.42 15.66
N ASP A 633 -27.79 -4.21 16.44
CA ASP A 633 -27.09 -3.74 17.63
C ASP A 633 -25.83 -2.96 17.26
N SER A 634 -25.08 -3.44 16.27
CA SER A 634 -23.87 -2.79 15.77
C SER A 634 -23.47 -3.30 14.39
N GLN A 635 -22.70 -2.48 13.66
CA GLN A 635 -22.07 -2.86 12.39
C GLN A 635 -20.68 -2.21 12.32
N ALA A 636 -19.70 -2.97 11.82
CA ALA A 636 -18.37 -2.47 11.52
C ALA A 636 -18.42 -1.46 10.35
N ASN A 637 -17.79 -0.30 10.52
CA ASN A 637 -17.62 0.70 9.47
C ASN A 637 -16.40 0.37 8.58
N THR A 638 -16.48 -0.73 7.83
CA THR A 638 -15.45 -1.10 6.84
C THR A 638 -15.47 -0.18 5.61
N SER A 639 -16.61 0.47 5.38
CA SER A 639 -16.86 1.46 4.33
C SER A 639 -18.12 2.23 4.72
N VAL A 640 -18.21 3.50 4.30
CA VAL A 640 -19.45 4.28 4.43
C VAL A 640 -20.65 3.64 3.70
N TRP A 641 -20.37 2.72 2.78
CA TRP A 641 -21.33 1.94 2.00
C TRP A 641 -21.43 0.46 2.40
N ALA A 642 -20.78 0.04 3.49
CA ALA A 642 -21.04 -1.29 4.05
C ALA A 642 -22.55 -1.42 4.36
N LYS A 643 -23.16 -2.56 4.05
CA LYS A 643 -24.62 -2.73 4.18
C LYS A 643 -24.95 -3.85 5.16
N ALA A 644 -25.93 -3.62 6.02
CA ALA A 644 -26.51 -4.64 6.88
C ALA A 644 -28.02 -4.49 7.04
N GLY A 645 -28.79 -5.58 7.06
CA GLY A 645 -30.23 -5.51 7.30
C GLY A 645 -31.02 -6.71 6.82
N ILE A 646 -32.27 -6.48 6.40
CA ILE A 646 -33.21 -7.51 5.95
C ILE A 646 -33.06 -7.70 4.44
N MET A 647 -32.94 -8.95 3.98
CA MET A 647 -32.97 -9.32 2.57
C MET A 647 -34.10 -10.32 2.30
N VAL A 648 -34.85 -10.11 1.22
CA VAL A 648 -35.87 -11.04 0.71
C VAL A 648 -35.54 -11.40 -0.73
N ARG A 649 -35.56 -12.71 -1.05
CA ARG A 649 -35.34 -13.25 -2.40
C ARG A 649 -36.14 -14.51 -2.64
N ASN A 650 -36.47 -14.82 -3.91
CA ASN A 650 -37.10 -16.09 -4.25
C ASN A 650 -36.23 -17.30 -3.82
N ASP A 651 -34.91 -17.17 -3.96
CA ASP A 651 -33.92 -18.13 -3.48
C ASP A 651 -32.66 -17.34 -3.08
N ILE A 652 -32.46 -17.14 -1.78
CA ILE A 652 -31.35 -16.31 -1.27
C ILE A 652 -29.98 -16.98 -1.46
N THR A 653 -29.93 -18.22 -1.98
CA THR A 653 -28.67 -18.95 -2.23
C THR A 653 -28.15 -18.80 -3.66
N LYS A 654 -28.83 -17.99 -4.49
CA LYS A 654 -28.51 -17.77 -5.91
C LYS A 654 -28.10 -16.33 -6.18
N ALA A 655 -26.92 -15.95 -5.68
CA ALA A 655 -26.31 -14.66 -5.98
C ALA A 655 -26.22 -14.41 -7.51
N GLY A 656 -26.48 -13.17 -7.92
CA GLY A 656 -26.48 -12.65 -9.28
C GLY A 656 -27.60 -13.17 -10.19
N SER A 657 -28.54 -13.98 -9.69
CA SER A 657 -29.54 -14.63 -10.56
C SER A 657 -30.90 -14.91 -9.93
N SER A 658 -31.07 -14.80 -8.61
CA SER A 658 -32.41 -14.91 -8.02
C SER A 658 -33.17 -13.60 -8.15
N ALA A 659 -34.28 -13.68 -8.88
CA ALA A 659 -35.32 -12.66 -8.95
C ALA A 659 -36.10 -12.49 -7.62
N GLY A 660 -37.04 -11.55 -7.61
CA GLY A 660 -37.87 -11.23 -6.43
C GLY A 660 -37.04 -10.59 -5.31
N TYR A 661 -36.11 -9.73 -5.66
CA TYR A 661 -35.05 -9.27 -4.76
C TYR A 661 -35.36 -7.87 -4.19
N VAL A 662 -35.40 -7.76 -2.86
CA VAL A 662 -35.40 -6.50 -2.10
C VAL A 662 -34.51 -6.61 -0.88
N ALA A 663 -33.80 -5.52 -0.54
CA ALA A 663 -32.99 -5.41 0.64
C ALA A 663 -33.30 -4.09 1.37
N LEU A 664 -33.72 -4.17 2.63
CA LEU A 664 -33.83 -3.03 3.53
C LEU A 664 -32.61 -3.05 4.44
N VAL A 665 -31.69 -2.12 4.23
CA VAL A 665 -30.38 -2.11 4.87
C VAL A 665 -30.05 -0.76 5.49
N GLU A 666 -29.14 -0.74 6.45
CA GLU A 666 -28.47 0.46 6.92
C GLU A 666 -27.01 0.49 6.45
N THR A 667 -26.45 1.70 6.39
CA THR A 667 -25.07 1.95 6.00
C THR A 667 -24.41 2.93 6.98
N PRO A 668 -23.10 2.78 7.30
CA PRO A 668 -22.44 3.64 8.28
C PRO A 668 -22.44 5.12 7.91
N GLY A 669 -22.40 5.46 6.62
CA GLY A 669 -22.32 6.85 6.16
C GLY A 669 -23.48 7.35 5.29
N ASN A 670 -24.37 6.47 4.82
CA ASN A 670 -25.43 6.84 3.85
C ASN A 670 -26.86 6.57 4.35
N GLY A 671 -27.02 6.24 5.63
CA GLY A 671 -28.33 6.10 6.28
C GLY A 671 -29.02 4.78 5.98
N TYR A 672 -30.35 4.80 5.93
CA TYR A 672 -31.21 3.64 5.71
C TYR A 672 -31.67 3.58 4.27
N LEU A 673 -31.53 2.42 3.63
CA LEU A 673 -31.76 2.20 2.21
C LEU A 673 -32.77 1.07 2.00
N LEU A 674 -33.68 1.25 1.05
CA LEU A 674 -34.47 0.18 0.45
C LEU A 674 -34.00 0.02 -0.99
N ASP A 675 -33.27 -1.07 -1.24
CA ASP A 675 -32.78 -1.45 -2.56
C ASP A 675 -33.69 -2.53 -3.15
N TRP A 676 -33.99 -2.49 -4.44
CA TRP A 676 -34.78 -3.53 -5.10
C TRP A 676 -34.41 -3.78 -6.55
N ASP A 677 -34.78 -4.98 -7.01
CA ASP A 677 -34.76 -5.44 -8.40
C ASP A 677 -36.03 -4.97 -9.11
N SER A 678 -35.92 -3.89 -9.88
CA SER A 678 -37.08 -3.23 -10.49
C SER A 678 -37.56 -3.87 -11.79
N ASP A 679 -36.70 -4.60 -12.50
CA ASP A 679 -37.00 -5.23 -13.78
C ASP A 679 -37.13 -6.77 -13.71
N GLY A 680 -36.74 -7.36 -12.59
CA GLY A 680 -36.86 -8.78 -12.30
C GLY A 680 -35.70 -9.63 -12.81
N ASP A 681 -34.56 -9.03 -13.16
CA ASP A 681 -33.39 -9.73 -13.69
C ASP A 681 -32.54 -10.45 -12.62
N GLY A 682 -32.83 -10.19 -11.34
CA GLY A 682 -32.12 -10.76 -10.18
C GLY A 682 -31.02 -9.89 -9.60
N GLN A 683 -30.92 -8.61 -10.00
CA GLN A 683 -29.95 -7.63 -9.51
C GLN A 683 -30.66 -6.42 -8.88
N LEU A 684 -30.09 -5.87 -7.81
CA LEU A 684 -30.58 -4.62 -7.22
C LEU A 684 -30.16 -3.45 -8.11
N ASP A 685 -31.13 -2.70 -8.63
CA ASP A 685 -30.89 -1.63 -9.61
C ASP A 685 -31.61 -0.31 -9.28
N SER A 686 -32.44 -0.33 -8.23
CA SER A 686 -33.24 0.80 -7.78
C SER A 686 -33.13 0.94 -6.27
N GLN A 687 -33.19 2.19 -5.80
CA GLN A 687 -32.97 2.52 -4.39
C GLN A 687 -33.84 3.69 -3.92
N SER A 688 -34.20 3.65 -2.65
CA SER A 688 -34.66 4.80 -1.86
C SER A 688 -33.84 4.89 -0.59
N SER A 689 -33.47 6.10 -0.16
CA SER A 689 -32.64 6.30 1.04
C SER A 689 -33.11 7.46 1.89
N THR A 690 -32.84 7.39 3.20
CA THR A 690 -33.22 8.44 4.15
C THR A 690 -32.40 8.36 5.44
N GLY A 691 -32.41 9.46 6.21
CA GLY A 691 -31.90 9.52 7.57
C GLY A 691 -30.38 9.35 7.69
N THR A 692 -29.95 9.08 8.91
CA THR A 692 -28.56 8.80 9.28
C THR A 692 -28.58 7.60 10.21
N ALA A 693 -27.76 6.59 9.92
CA ALA A 693 -27.74 5.37 10.71
C ALA A 693 -27.23 5.64 12.13
N THR A 694 -27.86 4.99 13.11
CA THR A 694 -27.46 5.00 14.52
C THR A 694 -27.51 3.59 15.05
N TYR A 695 -26.70 3.27 16.06
CA TYR A 695 -26.67 1.94 16.67
C TYR A 695 -27.06 2.02 18.15
N PRO A 696 -28.00 1.18 18.64
CA PRO A 696 -28.80 0.25 17.85
C PRO A 696 -29.84 0.96 16.95
N SER A 697 -30.31 0.26 15.92
CA SER A 697 -31.48 0.63 15.11
C SER A 697 -32.41 -0.57 14.92
N TRP A 698 -33.61 -0.32 14.39
CA TRP A 698 -34.56 -1.36 14.02
C TRP A 698 -35.02 -1.17 12.59
N LEU A 699 -35.11 -2.27 11.84
CA LEU A 699 -35.66 -2.31 10.50
C LEU A 699 -36.96 -3.10 10.48
N LYS A 700 -37.90 -2.67 9.65
CA LYS A 700 -39.18 -3.34 9.43
C LYS A 700 -39.54 -3.34 7.95
N LEU A 701 -39.77 -4.51 7.41
CA LEU A 701 -40.22 -4.72 6.04
C LEU A 701 -41.62 -5.33 6.06
N VAL A 702 -42.57 -4.67 5.39
CA VAL A 702 -43.97 -5.13 5.29
C VAL A 702 -44.28 -5.49 3.85
N ARG A 703 -44.87 -6.67 3.63
CA ARG A 703 -45.26 -7.16 2.31
C ARG A 703 -46.77 -7.18 2.14
N ASP A 704 -47.24 -6.59 1.03
CA ASP A 704 -48.62 -6.63 0.54
C ASP A 704 -48.62 -6.97 -0.96
N GLY A 705 -48.94 -8.23 -1.27
CA GLY A 705 -48.80 -8.86 -2.57
C GLY A 705 -47.35 -8.86 -3.06
N ASN A 706 -47.08 -8.02 -4.06
CA ASN A 706 -45.75 -7.81 -4.64
C ASN A 706 -45.12 -6.48 -4.17
N THR A 707 -45.78 -5.77 -3.26
CA THR A 707 -45.34 -4.48 -2.74
C THR A 707 -44.63 -4.69 -1.41
N TYR A 708 -43.46 -4.08 -1.26
CA TYR A 708 -42.61 -4.13 -0.08
C TYR A 708 -42.40 -2.72 0.44
N THR A 709 -42.75 -2.48 1.69
CA THR A 709 -42.56 -1.16 2.33
C THR A 709 -41.59 -1.27 3.49
N GLY A 710 -40.49 -0.53 3.40
CA GLY A 710 -39.41 -0.53 4.38
C GLY A 710 -39.50 0.65 5.34
N TYR A 711 -39.27 0.39 6.62
CA TYR A 711 -39.24 1.37 7.69
C TYR A 711 -38.02 1.17 8.57
N TYR A 712 -37.57 2.25 9.20
CA TYR A 712 -36.57 2.20 10.27
C TYR A 712 -37.07 2.86 11.56
N SER A 713 -36.46 2.51 12.69
CA SER A 713 -36.64 3.17 13.98
C SER A 713 -35.31 3.26 14.72
N THR A 714 -35.15 4.27 15.57
CA THR A 714 -34.00 4.45 16.46
C THR A 714 -34.38 4.30 17.94
N ASP A 715 -35.66 4.01 18.22
CA ASP A 715 -36.22 3.90 19.57
C ASP A 715 -37.23 2.74 19.72
N ASP A 716 -37.33 1.87 18.71
CA ASP A 716 -38.29 0.76 18.59
C ASP A 716 -39.78 1.13 18.72
N SER A 717 -40.12 2.40 18.52
CA SER A 717 -41.49 2.90 18.70
C SER A 717 -41.95 3.82 17.59
N THR A 718 -41.08 4.72 17.14
CA THR A 718 -41.29 5.67 16.07
C THR A 718 -40.74 5.08 14.77
N TRP A 719 -41.62 4.70 13.86
CA TRP A 719 -41.25 4.10 12.58
C TRP A 719 -41.31 5.12 11.45
N ASN A 720 -40.16 5.35 10.81
CA ASN A 720 -39.99 6.27 9.70
C ASN A 720 -39.93 5.49 8.38
N LEU A 721 -40.61 5.99 7.35
CA LEU A 721 -40.60 5.38 6.02
C LEU A 721 -39.22 5.55 5.37
N VAL A 722 -38.66 4.43 4.89
CA VAL A 722 -37.49 4.44 3.99
C VAL A 722 -37.95 4.51 2.54
N GLY A 723 -38.86 3.62 2.15
CA GLY A 723 -39.41 3.59 0.80
C GLY A 723 -40.43 2.48 0.58
N THR A 724 -41.01 2.44 -0.62
CA THR A 724 -41.90 1.38 -1.09
C THR A 724 -41.44 0.91 -2.46
N ALA A 725 -41.28 -0.41 -2.61
CA ALA A 725 -40.86 -1.08 -3.84
C ALA A 725 -41.94 -2.06 -4.32
N THR A 726 -42.05 -2.26 -5.63
CA THR A 726 -42.92 -3.28 -6.21
C THR A 726 -42.07 -4.23 -7.02
N LEU A 727 -42.06 -5.52 -6.66
CA LEU A 727 -41.23 -6.53 -7.32
C LEU A 727 -42.04 -7.28 -8.39
N PRO A 728 -41.67 -7.20 -9.69
CA PRO A 728 -42.44 -7.85 -10.75
C PRO A 728 -42.39 -9.39 -10.68
N THR A 729 -41.35 -9.94 -10.05
CA THR A 729 -41.02 -11.37 -10.06
C THR A 729 -41.04 -12.01 -8.66
N ALA A 730 -41.67 -11.36 -7.67
CA ALA A 730 -41.87 -11.92 -6.34
C ALA A 730 -42.70 -13.23 -6.38
N ALA A 731 -42.14 -14.31 -5.84
CA ALA A 731 -42.84 -15.58 -5.70
C ALA A 731 -43.85 -15.55 -4.54
N ALA A 732 -44.81 -16.48 -4.53
CA ALA A 732 -45.83 -16.58 -3.47
C ALA A 732 -45.24 -16.75 -2.07
N THR A 733 -44.13 -17.47 -1.99
CA THR A 733 -43.28 -17.59 -0.79
C THR A 733 -41.83 -17.31 -1.20
N GLN A 734 -41.09 -16.62 -0.35
CA GLN A 734 -39.71 -16.21 -0.57
C GLN A 734 -38.88 -16.50 0.68
N ASP A 735 -37.57 -16.61 0.50
CA ASP A 735 -36.61 -16.64 1.58
C ASP A 735 -36.48 -15.23 2.16
N VAL A 736 -36.36 -15.13 3.48
CA VAL A 736 -36.06 -13.87 4.18
C VAL A 736 -34.95 -14.08 5.19
N GLY A 737 -34.01 -13.15 5.24
CA GLY A 737 -32.87 -13.26 6.12
C GLY A 737 -32.23 -11.94 6.48
N LEU A 738 -31.26 -12.04 7.36
CA LEU A 738 -30.33 -10.99 7.73
C LEU A 738 -29.15 -11.04 6.76
N THR A 739 -28.69 -9.89 6.28
CA THR A 739 -27.57 -9.79 5.33
C THR A 739 -26.50 -8.85 5.83
N ALA A 740 -25.24 -9.11 5.44
CA ALA A 740 -24.12 -8.20 5.61
C ALA A 740 -23.17 -8.24 4.40
N THR A 741 -22.62 -7.09 4.03
CA THR A 741 -21.47 -6.96 3.12
C THR A 741 -20.55 -5.83 3.59
N SER A 742 -19.23 -6.04 3.50
CA SER A 742 -18.23 -5.07 3.95
C SER A 742 -18.05 -3.86 3.02
N HIS A 743 -18.50 -3.98 1.77
CA HIS A 743 -18.21 -3.02 0.69
C HIS A 743 -16.70 -2.70 0.57
N ALA A 744 -15.87 -3.73 0.79
CA ALA A 744 -14.42 -3.68 0.81
C ALA A 744 -13.89 -5.12 0.65
N ALA A 745 -13.65 -5.54 -0.60
CA ALA A 745 -13.16 -6.89 -0.89
C ALA A 745 -11.90 -7.22 -0.06
N GLY A 746 -11.88 -8.38 0.58
CA GLY A 746 -10.77 -8.80 1.46
C GLY A 746 -10.82 -8.24 2.89
N THR A 747 -11.70 -7.29 3.19
CA THR A 747 -11.91 -6.76 4.55
C THR A 747 -13.17 -7.37 5.15
N THR A 748 -13.07 -7.99 6.32
CA THR A 748 -14.24 -8.58 7.00
C THR A 748 -14.92 -7.54 7.89
N GLY A 749 -16.21 -7.27 7.66
CA GLY A 749 -17.05 -6.50 8.57
C GLY A 749 -17.90 -7.41 9.45
N GLU A 750 -18.07 -7.06 10.73
CA GLU A 750 -18.95 -7.76 11.66
C GLU A 750 -20.25 -6.98 11.85
N VAL A 751 -21.37 -7.70 11.91
CA VAL A 751 -22.70 -7.16 12.22
C VAL A 751 -23.37 -8.04 13.27
N ASP A 752 -23.87 -7.38 14.30
CA ASP A 752 -24.64 -7.98 15.37
C ASP A 752 -26.12 -7.61 15.25
N PHE A 753 -26.96 -8.63 15.12
CA PHE A 753 -28.41 -8.52 15.06
C PHE A 753 -29.05 -9.13 16.30
N ASP A 754 -30.25 -8.67 16.63
CA ASP A 754 -31.12 -9.28 17.64
C ASP A 754 -32.59 -9.20 17.21
N ASP A 755 -33.44 -9.96 17.89
CA ASP A 755 -34.91 -9.92 17.74
C ASP A 755 -35.42 -10.09 16.29
N PHE A 756 -34.73 -10.88 15.46
CA PHE A 756 -35.15 -11.17 14.09
C PHE A 756 -36.42 -12.02 14.05
N THR A 757 -37.50 -11.45 13.53
CA THR A 757 -38.82 -12.09 13.47
C THR A 757 -39.53 -11.81 12.15
N THR A 758 -40.24 -12.81 11.63
CA THR A 758 -41.19 -12.69 10.52
C THR A 758 -42.54 -13.18 11.00
N THR A 759 -43.55 -12.32 10.91
CA THR A 759 -44.92 -12.61 11.36
C THR A 759 -45.93 -12.35 10.26
N SER A 760 -47.03 -13.09 10.25
CA SER A 760 -48.13 -12.90 9.30
C SER A 760 -49.29 -12.19 9.98
N SER A 761 -49.85 -11.16 9.33
CA SER A 761 -51.06 -10.47 9.80
C SER A 761 -52.35 -11.25 9.60
#